data_AF-A0A975CJE6-F1
#
_entry.id   AF-A0A975CJE6-F1
#
_cell.length_a   1.000
_cell.length_b   1.000
_cell.length_c   1.000
_cell.angle_alpha   90.00
_cell.angle_beta   90.00
_cell.angle_gamma   90.00
#
_symmetry.space_group_name_H-M   'P 1'
#
loop_
_entity.id
_entity.type
_entity.pdbx_description
1 polymer ?
#
loop_
_entity_poly.entity_id
_entity_poly.type
_entity_poly.pdbx_seq_one_letter_code
_entity_poly.pdbx_strand_id
1 'polypeptide(L)'
;MRAPALHGGLTDAPPPERYVEHEVQEGETLTEVSHRYQTEVPMLEAANPQVPDPDQIDIGQRLNVPIGEGYGREPTQGIVAPGQSLTDMARQYPGVSASDIVGANRHRMADPDLVFTGQKVWVPADKPPTALEQKVKATDQAMQTLKGAERTYDELATSDASPARLRLHENLEGARGGLKTATGAELEERVRAAQPPGAEPGEAVYQSAGQQIAQRYQASPAESAKLDHALGALATGRETARVQTRADGIVGQARRETDPAKALQALNDGLKTAPPEVRAAALSSANGQAVVQSSVDWATEPMGEKGIHGKTPVYNAFDGPLESQQAMGRLDEVTRHLDPALAAQVAGQSLPAFETYSSAARERFGTIAGNQQMRSALNVLERGLDTPAGQANMDRILKMGMWHAPAVAQHIAEGGRPDYALAFGRQPKQPEPVGDPAGIARSVIDSGTAQFRQKVAEHGRAYAEHMQEVGWLIQNQGGTMTPDQLQQAVADYAKSKGPEWEAEGKRMQQQLAQDGEKLLTQVSVLGQGTNAPATRDASAQAIEKTLQDPAARTAISTALKTNPALTTGVLGERMLDLFANPNVSGPAKLLNRVTWLGQDFATAYVKANVLQQMEVGTLHPRDYDSIEQAKQALNKMRDTRFAKLMGVSPTQMNQAVDALDEIHFRRGDTFASLDQRIKKLSDTLDGIKGLEKTTLPGQLVRAAGIGMAGVGLLASSGKALDDPSLLNMARVLSDSAGLAWRGADIAIGKGVLDAESRLGLLGSSAFARFTGVLGAAVDAYTAYDAFSKGDAVSGGLFAAQGAGMLAATFAAGGPVGWIGLGVMVAAAAGLWFWNEHKAHSTHETQWDGGRSRDFLAHAGIQAPAADTLSDQSSDGHSVVPLLARYAQTQGLDLRTQAGNAAFADWINKMDAAQLGQLKDRLHATANRLEGDADRFGATATDDASYQPSKEVYRVGGRAAYKTVEYPSALSAVQLEKVLQQLGVPAL
;
A
#
# COMPACT_ATOMS: atom_id res chain seq x y z
N MET A 1 -62.38 45.24 21.04
CA MET A 1 -63.71 45.60 20.46
C MET A 1 -63.60 45.38 18.97
N ARG A 2 -64.43 44.52 18.37
CA ARG A 2 -64.43 44.29 16.91
C ARG A 2 -64.90 45.57 16.25
N ALA A 3 -64.11 46.16 15.36
CA ALA A 3 -64.52 47.34 14.60
C ALA A 3 -65.38 46.84 13.42
N PRO A 4 -66.72 46.99 13.46
CA PRO A 4 -67.59 46.48 12.38
C PRO A 4 -67.26 47.09 11.00
N ALA A 5 -66.58 48.24 10.98
CA ALA A 5 -66.10 48.90 9.77
C ALA A 5 -64.92 48.17 9.08
N LEU A 6 -64.08 47.41 9.80
CA LEU A 6 -62.94 46.69 9.23
C LEU A 6 -63.32 45.39 8.50
N HIS A 7 -64.57 44.91 8.67
CA HIS A 7 -65.01 43.62 8.14
C HIS A 7 -66.06 43.75 7.02
N GLY A 8 -66.26 44.95 6.45
CA GLY A 8 -67.28 45.16 5.40
C GLY A 8 -68.71 44.74 5.82
N GLY A 9 -69.00 44.69 7.13
CA GLY A 9 -70.26 44.18 7.68
C GLY A 9 -70.38 42.65 7.83
N LEU A 10 -69.32 41.86 7.58
CA LEU A 10 -69.32 40.40 7.75
C LEU A 10 -69.08 40.00 9.21
N THR A 11 -69.93 39.12 9.76
CA THR A 11 -69.93 38.78 11.20
C THR A 11 -68.92 37.70 11.62
N ASP A 12 -68.28 37.01 10.67
CA ASP A 12 -67.39 35.86 10.90
C ASP A 12 -66.01 35.94 10.19
N ALA A 13 -65.58 37.12 9.72
CA ALA A 13 -64.26 37.25 9.09
C ALA A 13 -63.11 37.08 10.12
N PRO A 14 -62.06 36.27 9.84
CA PRO A 14 -60.88 36.17 10.69
C PRO A 14 -60.20 37.54 10.83
N PRO A 15 -59.46 37.84 11.92
CA PRO A 15 -58.72 39.11 12.02
C PRO A 15 -57.62 39.19 10.94
N PRO A 16 -57.16 40.40 10.55
CA PRO A 16 -56.01 40.54 9.65
C PRO A 16 -54.80 39.77 10.19
N GLU A 17 -54.09 39.08 9.31
CA GLU A 17 -52.87 38.35 9.66
C GLU A 17 -51.77 39.30 10.14
N ARG A 18 -51.68 40.47 9.49
CA ARG A 18 -50.79 41.57 9.86
C ARG A 18 -51.26 42.90 9.26
N TYR A 19 -50.65 43.99 9.73
CA TYR A 19 -50.73 45.29 9.10
C TYR A 19 -49.39 45.64 8.44
N VAL A 20 -49.45 46.17 7.22
CA VAL A 20 -48.30 46.74 6.51
C VAL A 20 -48.39 48.25 6.58
N GLU A 21 -47.30 48.89 6.96
CA GLU A 21 -47.20 50.35 6.93
C GLU A 21 -46.82 50.80 5.52
N HIS A 22 -47.69 51.59 4.89
CA HIS A 22 -47.51 52.15 3.57
C HIS A 22 -47.28 53.66 3.67
N GLU A 23 -46.16 54.14 3.15
CA GLU A 23 -45.85 55.57 3.10
C GLU A 23 -46.29 56.17 1.77
N VAL A 24 -47.26 57.08 1.84
CA VAL A 24 -47.88 57.74 0.68
C VAL A 24 -46.84 58.54 -0.11
N GLN A 25 -46.77 58.31 -1.41
CA GLN A 25 -45.88 58.99 -2.34
C GLN A 25 -46.59 60.17 -3.03
N GLU A 26 -45.80 61.05 -3.65
CA GLU A 26 -46.34 62.17 -4.45
C GLU A 26 -47.31 61.68 -5.54
N GLY A 27 -48.56 62.15 -5.48
CA GLY A 27 -49.61 61.84 -6.46
C GLY A 27 -50.36 60.52 -6.23
N GLU A 28 -50.05 59.75 -5.19
CA GLU A 28 -50.83 58.56 -4.84
C GLU A 28 -52.21 58.92 -4.26
N THR A 29 -53.18 58.03 -4.45
CA THR A 29 -54.53 58.12 -3.87
C THR A 29 -54.87 56.86 -3.10
N LEU A 30 -55.81 56.92 -2.15
CA LEU A 30 -56.27 55.73 -1.42
C LEU A 30 -56.82 54.64 -2.37
N THR A 31 -57.42 55.03 -3.50
CA THR A 31 -57.86 54.08 -4.53
C THR A 31 -56.70 53.35 -5.19
N GLU A 32 -55.59 54.04 -5.48
CA GLU A 32 -54.40 53.37 -6.01
C GLU A 32 -53.79 52.42 -4.97
N VAL A 33 -53.71 52.84 -3.71
CA VAL A 33 -53.23 52.00 -2.61
C VAL A 33 -54.14 50.77 -2.45
N SER A 34 -55.47 50.92 -2.56
CA SER A 34 -56.40 49.80 -2.46
C SER A 34 -56.23 48.80 -3.61
N HIS A 35 -56.03 49.28 -4.84
CA HIS A 35 -55.71 48.42 -5.98
C HIS A 35 -54.38 47.70 -5.82
N ARG A 36 -53.35 48.41 -5.33
CA ARG A 36 -52.01 47.86 -5.13
C ARG A 36 -52.02 46.71 -4.12
N TYR A 37 -52.71 46.88 -3.00
CA TYR A 37 -52.79 45.85 -1.96
C TYR A 37 -54.00 44.92 -2.12
N GLN A 38 -54.71 44.94 -3.24
CA GLN A 38 -55.93 44.14 -3.46
C GLN A 38 -56.92 44.20 -2.29
N THR A 39 -57.12 45.39 -1.72
CA THR A 39 -58.04 45.66 -0.62
C THR A 39 -59.12 46.66 -1.06
N GLU A 40 -60.02 47.03 -0.17
CA GLU A 40 -61.09 47.99 -0.43
C GLU A 40 -60.82 49.32 0.27
N VAL A 41 -61.18 50.44 -0.35
CA VAL A 41 -61.03 51.79 0.23
C VAL A 41 -61.69 51.89 1.63
N PRO A 42 -62.92 51.38 1.86
CA PRO A 42 -63.52 51.40 3.20
C PRO A 42 -62.72 50.64 4.26
N MET A 43 -62.00 49.57 3.88
CA MET A 43 -61.13 48.83 4.80
C MET A 43 -59.88 49.64 5.15
N LEU A 44 -59.31 50.37 4.18
CA LEU A 44 -58.21 51.30 4.43
C LEU A 44 -58.64 52.47 5.31
N GLU A 45 -59.81 53.04 5.08
CA GLU A 45 -60.39 54.10 5.94
C GLU A 45 -60.59 53.60 7.37
N ALA A 46 -61.17 52.41 7.53
CA ALA A 46 -61.40 51.82 8.85
C ALA A 46 -60.09 51.47 9.58
N ALA A 47 -59.04 51.08 8.85
CA ALA A 47 -57.71 50.85 9.40
C ALA A 47 -56.95 52.14 9.73
N ASN A 48 -57.37 53.28 9.17
CA ASN A 48 -56.69 54.57 9.28
C ASN A 48 -57.61 55.70 9.76
N PRO A 49 -58.20 55.60 10.97
CA PRO A 49 -59.09 56.64 11.51
C PRO A 49 -58.38 57.99 11.73
N GLN A 50 -57.05 58.02 11.66
CA GLN A 50 -56.25 59.24 11.70
C GLN A 50 -56.32 60.08 10.40
N VAL A 51 -56.88 59.55 9.31
CA VAL A 51 -57.08 60.25 8.03
C VAL A 51 -58.52 60.81 8.01
N PRO A 52 -58.72 62.12 8.19
CA PRO A 52 -60.07 62.68 8.35
C PRO A 52 -60.86 62.77 7.04
N ASP A 53 -60.15 62.97 5.92
CA ASP A 53 -60.72 63.05 4.57
C ASP A 53 -59.97 62.05 3.67
N PRO A 54 -60.63 60.98 3.20
CA PRO A 54 -60.04 59.96 2.32
C PRO A 54 -59.50 60.51 0.99
N ASP A 55 -60.00 61.66 0.54
CA ASP A 55 -59.55 62.33 -0.69
C ASP A 55 -58.33 63.25 -0.46
N GLN A 56 -57.91 63.43 0.81
CA GLN A 56 -56.77 64.28 1.20
C GLN A 56 -55.76 63.47 2.02
N ILE A 57 -54.84 62.80 1.33
CA ILE A 57 -53.66 62.15 1.93
C ILE A 57 -52.38 62.94 1.63
N ASP A 58 -51.53 63.12 2.63
CA ASP A 58 -50.30 63.90 2.54
C ASP A 58 -49.10 63.01 2.12
N ILE A 59 -48.17 63.58 1.37
CA ILE A 59 -46.91 62.90 1.01
C ILE A 59 -46.13 62.58 2.28
N GLY A 60 -45.67 61.33 2.42
CA GLY A 60 -44.97 60.83 3.61
C GLY A 60 -45.91 60.38 4.74
N GLN A 61 -47.23 60.50 4.56
CA GLN A 61 -48.21 59.99 5.52
C GLN A 61 -48.18 58.46 5.55
N ARG A 62 -48.22 57.88 6.75
CA ARG A 62 -48.19 56.43 6.98
C ARG A 62 -49.60 55.86 7.12
N LEU A 63 -49.93 54.91 6.26
CA LEU A 63 -51.20 54.19 6.23
C LEU A 63 -50.98 52.74 6.68
N ASN A 64 -51.84 52.26 7.58
CA ASN A 64 -51.91 50.86 7.96
C ASN A 64 -52.79 50.09 6.96
N VAL A 65 -52.23 49.09 6.30
CA VAL A 65 -52.94 48.23 5.35
C VAL A 65 -53.15 46.85 5.97
N PRO A 66 -54.40 46.40 6.20
CA PRO A 66 -54.67 45.06 6.71
C PRO A 66 -54.42 44.00 5.62
N ILE A 67 -53.64 42.98 5.95
CA ILE A 67 -53.30 41.86 5.05
C ILE A 67 -53.85 40.55 5.62
N GLY A 68 -54.41 39.69 4.76
CA GLY A 68 -54.90 38.36 5.12
C GLY A 68 -56.12 37.91 4.32
N GLU A 69 -56.60 36.71 4.58
CA GLU A 69 -57.81 36.16 3.95
C GLU A 69 -59.03 37.06 4.21
N GLY A 70 -59.62 37.62 3.14
CA GLY A 70 -60.73 38.58 3.22
C GLY A 70 -60.33 40.04 3.43
N TYR A 71 -59.02 40.36 3.44
CA TYR A 71 -58.46 41.72 3.47
C TYR A 71 -57.61 41.95 2.21
N GLY A 72 -56.46 42.63 2.34
CA GLY A 72 -55.50 42.82 1.25
C GLY A 72 -54.45 41.71 1.12
N ARG A 73 -53.69 41.78 0.03
CA ARG A 73 -52.46 41.04 -0.25
C ARG A 73 -51.30 41.99 -0.50
N GLU A 74 -50.08 41.54 -0.28
CA GLU A 74 -48.91 42.39 -0.55
C GLU A 74 -48.59 42.39 -2.06
N PRO A 75 -48.34 43.58 -2.65
CA PRO A 75 -47.92 43.68 -4.04
C PRO A 75 -46.49 43.18 -4.23
N THR A 76 -46.19 42.64 -5.42
CA THR A 76 -44.82 42.33 -5.82
C THR A 76 -44.28 43.42 -6.73
N GLN A 77 -43.05 43.91 -6.50
CA GLN A 77 -42.41 44.83 -7.43
C GLN A 77 -41.81 44.05 -8.61
N GLY A 78 -42.40 44.19 -9.80
CA GLY A 78 -41.88 43.67 -11.07
C GLY A 78 -40.95 44.66 -11.77
N ILE A 79 -40.06 44.13 -12.61
CA ILE A 79 -39.22 44.92 -13.52
C ILE A 79 -39.63 44.56 -14.95
N VAL A 80 -39.97 45.56 -15.76
CA VAL A 80 -40.34 45.35 -17.16
C VAL A 80 -39.13 44.86 -17.96
N ALA A 81 -39.23 43.65 -18.51
CA ALA A 81 -38.21 43.06 -19.37
C ALA A 81 -38.17 43.76 -20.76
N PRO A 82 -37.08 43.61 -21.53
CA PRO A 82 -36.99 44.20 -22.87
C PRO A 82 -38.16 43.78 -23.77
N GLY A 83 -38.93 44.75 -24.27
CA GLY A 83 -40.08 44.53 -25.15
C GLY A 83 -41.33 43.92 -24.50
N GLN A 84 -41.36 43.76 -23.17
CA GLN A 84 -42.49 43.20 -22.45
C GLN A 84 -43.62 44.22 -22.28
N SER A 85 -44.84 43.87 -22.69
CA SER A 85 -46.05 44.67 -22.42
C SER A 85 -46.60 44.39 -21.01
N LEU A 86 -47.46 45.29 -20.48
CA LEU A 86 -48.19 45.04 -19.24
C LEU A 86 -49.11 43.82 -19.33
N THR A 87 -49.64 43.50 -20.52
CA THR A 87 -50.42 42.27 -20.74
C THR A 87 -49.56 41.02 -20.61
N ASP A 88 -48.34 41.04 -21.14
CA ASP A 88 -47.40 39.91 -21.01
C ASP A 88 -46.89 39.76 -19.58
N MET A 89 -46.75 40.86 -18.85
CA MET A 89 -46.47 40.85 -17.43
C MET A 89 -47.63 40.25 -16.64
N ALA A 90 -48.88 40.71 -16.86
CA ALA A 90 -50.07 40.22 -16.17
C ALA A 90 -50.27 38.70 -16.34
N ARG A 91 -49.99 38.15 -17.52
CA ARG A 91 -50.07 36.69 -17.78
C ARG A 91 -49.19 35.83 -16.89
N GLN A 92 -48.15 36.40 -16.27
CA GLN A 92 -47.26 35.67 -15.35
C GLN A 92 -47.86 35.54 -13.94
N TYR A 93 -48.94 36.26 -13.66
CA TYR A 93 -49.58 36.33 -12.34
C TYR A 93 -51.04 35.87 -12.46
N PRO A 94 -51.40 34.70 -11.90
CA PRO A 94 -52.77 34.20 -11.96
C PRO A 94 -53.78 35.20 -11.40
N GLY A 95 -54.82 35.53 -12.18
CA GLY A 95 -55.89 36.43 -11.76
C GLY A 95 -55.58 37.93 -11.85
N VAL A 96 -54.43 38.32 -12.41
CA VAL A 96 -54.07 39.73 -12.64
C VAL A 96 -54.29 40.09 -14.11
N SER A 97 -54.92 41.23 -14.34
CA SER A 97 -55.06 41.85 -15.66
C SER A 97 -54.09 43.02 -15.84
N ALA A 98 -53.86 43.44 -17.09
CA ALA A 98 -53.09 44.65 -17.37
C ALA A 98 -53.71 45.89 -16.69
N SER A 99 -55.04 45.96 -16.61
CA SER A 99 -55.76 47.03 -15.91
C SER A 99 -55.50 47.03 -14.40
N ASP A 100 -55.33 45.87 -13.77
CA ASP A 100 -55.00 45.80 -12.34
C ASP A 100 -53.60 46.35 -12.08
N ILE A 101 -52.64 46.04 -12.96
CA ILE A 101 -51.29 46.60 -12.89
C ILE A 101 -51.32 48.12 -13.08
N VAL A 102 -52.10 48.62 -14.04
CA VAL A 102 -52.27 50.07 -14.24
C VAL A 102 -52.90 50.73 -13.00
N GLY A 103 -53.92 50.11 -12.41
CA GLY A 103 -54.59 50.60 -11.21
C GLY A 103 -53.66 50.71 -9.99
N ALA A 104 -52.71 49.79 -9.86
CA ALA A 104 -51.74 49.76 -8.76
C ALA A 104 -50.55 50.75 -8.91
N ASN A 105 -50.42 51.42 -10.06
CA ASN A 105 -49.28 52.28 -10.42
C ASN A 105 -49.65 53.64 -11.03
N ARG A 106 -50.92 54.05 -10.90
CA ARG A 106 -51.49 55.21 -11.62
C ARG A 106 -50.66 56.49 -11.46
N HIS A 107 -50.16 56.81 -10.26
CA HIS A 107 -49.34 58.01 -10.02
C HIS A 107 -48.00 58.01 -10.78
N ARG A 108 -47.47 56.84 -11.16
CA ARG A 108 -46.21 56.68 -11.91
C ARG A 108 -46.42 56.29 -13.38
N MET A 109 -47.67 56.26 -13.85
CA MET A 109 -48.05 55.82 -15.19
C MET A 109 -49.03 56.81 -15.83
N ALA A 110 -48.48 57.88 -16.43
CA ALA A 110 -49.26 58.89 -17.14
C ALA A 110 -49.92 58.35 -18.43
N ASP A 111 -49.28 57.37 -19.09
CA ASP A 111 -49.82 56.65 -20.25
C ASP A 111 -49.61 55.13 -20.05
N PRO A 112 -50.70 54.34 -19.87
CA PRO A 112 -50.63 52.89 -19.69
C PRO A 112 -49.95 52.11 -20.82
N ASP A 113 -49.92 52.67 -22.04
CA ASP A 113 -49.32 52.01 -23.22
C ASP A 113 -47.81 52.31 -23.35
N LEU A 114 -47.27 53.21 -22.52
CA LEU A 114 -45.85 53.60 -22.52
C LEU A 114 -45.13 53.07 -21.28
N VAL A 115 -44.63 51.83 -21.36
CA VAL A 115 -43.75 51.22 -20.34
C VAL A 115 -42.33 51.00 -20.87
N PHE A 116 -41.34 51.33 -20.04
CA PHE A 116 -39.92 51.26 -20.41
C PHE A 116 -39.25 50.02 -19.84
N THR A 117 -38.28 49.47 -20.59
CA THR A 117 -37.42 48.40 -20.08
C THR A 117 -36.68 48.85 -18.82
N GLY A 118 -36.70 48.01 -17.77
CA GLY A 118 -36.11 48.33 -16.48
C GLY A 118 -37.02 49.16 -15.56
N GLN A 119 -38.20 49.60 -16.03
CA GLN A 119 -39.17 50.30 -15.20
C GLN A 119 -39.68 49.36 -14.10
N LYS A 120 -39.68 49.87 -12.86
CA LYS A 120 -40.23 49.17 -11.71
C LYS A 120 -41.73 49.42 -11.62
N VAL A 121 -42.51 48.35 -11.54
CA VAL A 121 -43.97 48.39 -11.55
C VAL A 121 -44.49 47.48 -10.44
N TRP A 122 -45.46 47.96 -9.66
CA TRP A 122 -46.16 47.14 -8.68
C TRP A 122 -47.16 46.21 -9.35
N VAL A 123 -47.03 44.91 -9.14
CA VAL A 123 -48.00 43.92 -9.60
C VAL A 123 -48.86 43.54 -8.40
N PRO A 124 -50.20 43.71 -8.45
CA PRO A 124 -51.09 43.39 -7.35
C PRO A 124 -51.34 41.86 -7.29
N ALA A 125 -50.28 41.10 -7.04
CA ALA A 125 -50.32 39.67 -6.80
C ALA A 125 -49.07 39.18 -6.06
N ASP A 126 -49.24 38.04 -5.41
CA ASP A 126 -48.16 37.28 -4.82
C ASP A 126 -47.21 36.77 -5.91
N LYS A 127 -45.91 36.71 -5.58
CA LYS A 127 -44.91 36.08 -6.44
C LYS A 127 -45.26 34.60 -6.66
N PRO A 128 -45.31 34.10 -7.92
CA PRO A 128 -45.54 32.68 -8.16
C PRO A 128 -44.41 31.83 -7.54
N PRO A 129 -44.74 30.70 -6.90
CA PRO A 129 -43.74 29.86 -6.24
C PRO A 129 -42.81 29.23 -7.28
N THR A 130 -41.51 29.30 -7.00
CA THR A 130 -40.44 28.64 -7.76
C THR A 130 -40.62 27.13 -7.80
N ALA A 131 -39.98 26.45 -8.76
CA ALA A 131 -40.02 24.99 -8.85
C ALA A 131 -39.58 24.32 -7.54
N LEU A 132 -38.54 24.84 -6.88
CA LEU A 132 -38.09 24.35 -5.58
C LEU A 132 -39.16 24.54 -4.49
N GLU A 133 -39.79 25.72 -4.41
CA GLU A 133 -40.87 25.99 -3.43
C GLU A 133 -42.07 25.06 -3.65
N GLN A 134 -42.40 24.74 -4.90
CA GLN A 134 -43.44 23.75 -5.22
C GLN A 134 -43.06 22.34 -4.74
N LYS A 135 -41.80 21.92 -4.90
CA LYS A 135 -41.33 20.62 -4.41
C LYS A 135 -41.26 20.56 -2.88
N VAL A 136 -40.82 21.63 -2.23
CA VAL A 136 -40.85 21.77 -0.76
C VAL A 136 -42.27 21.59 -0.23
N LYS A 137 -43.24 22.28 -0.82
CA LYS A 137 -44.66 22.17 -0.45
C LYS A 137 -45.21 20.76 -0.65
N ALA A 138 -44.81 20.07 -1.72
CA ALA A 138 -45.21 18.68 -1.97
C ALA A 138 -44.65 17.72 -0.90
N THR A 139 -43.40 17.89 -0.48
CA THR A 139 -42.81 17.09 0.62
C THR A 139 -43.54 17.33 1.93
N ASP A 140 -43.84 18.58 2.25
CA ASP A 140 -44.57 18.95 3.48
C ASP A 140 -45.99 18.37 3.49
N GLN A 141 -46.69 18.41 2.35
CA GLN A 141 -48.00 17.79 2.19
C GLN A 141 -47.94 16.28 2.34
N ALA A 142 -46.95 15.62 1.72
CA ALA A 142 -46.77 14.18 1.84
C ALA A 142 -46.45 13.75 3.28
N MET A 143 -45.69 14.56 4.03
CA MET A 143 -45.44 14.34 5.46
C MET A 143 -46.73 14.43 6.28
N GLN A 144 -47.59 15.41 5.99
CA GLN A 144 -48.90 15.53 6.64
C GLN A 144 -49.82 14.35 6.29
N THR A 145 -49.84 13.89 5.04
CA THR A 145 -50.61 12.71 4.61
C THR A 145 -50.15 11.45 5.35
N LEU A 146 -48.84 11.25 5.49
CA LEU A 146 -48.29 10.12 6.25
C LEU A 146 -48.69 10.18 7.73
N LYS A 147 -48.58 11.35 8.35
CA LYS A 147 -48.98 11.56 9.75
C LYS A 147 -50.47 11.28 9.96
N GLY A 148 -51.32 11.68 9.02
CA GLY A 148 -52.76 11.36 9.03
C GLY A 148 -53.01 9.86 8.91
N ALA A 149 -52.35 9.20 7.97
CA ALA A 149 -52.49 7.76 7.75
C ALA A 149 -52.04 6.91 8.96
N GLU A 150 -50.92 7.28 9.60
CA GLU A 150 -50.44 6.62 10.83
C GLU A 150 -51.44 6.78 11.97
N ARG A 151 -51.95 8.00 12.17
CA ARG A 151 -52.96 8.26 13.21
C ARG A 151 -54.21 7.40 13.01
N THR A 152 -54.73 7.33 11.79
CA THR A 152 -55.90 6.49 11.48
C THR A 152 -55.60 5.00 11.63
N TYR A 153 -54.38 4.56 11.32
CA TYR A 153 -53.96 3.18 11.50
C TYR A 153 -53.83 2.79 13.00
N ASP A 154 -53.25 3.67 13.81
CA ASP A 154 -53.04 3.47 15.25
C ASP A 154 -54.35 3.53 16.06
N GLU A 155 -55.25 4.44 15.72
CA GLU A 155 -56.58 4.55 16.34
C GLU A 155 -57.40 3.25 16.15
N LEU A 156 -57.26 2.57 15.00
CA LEU A 156 -57.92 1.29 14.72
C LEU A 156 -57.24 0.07 15.37
N ALA A 157 -55.99 0.19 15.82
CA ALA A 157 -55.24 -0.93 16.42
C ALA A 157 -55.84 -1.45 17.73
N THR A 158 -56.80 -0.72 18.30
CA THR A 158 -57.49 -1.04 19.56
C THR A 158 -58.80 -1.84 19.39
N SER A 159 -59.24 -2.17 18.16
CA SER A 159 -60.44 -2.99 17.89
C SER A 159 -60.17 -4.17 16.95
N ASP A 160 -60.83 -5.30 17.16
CA ASP A 160 -60.56 -6.60 16.52
C ASP A 160 -60.42 -6.58 14.97
N ALA A 161 -59.45 -7.37 14.50
CA ALA A 161 -58.92 -7.40 13.13
C ALA A 161 -59.98 -7.69 12.05
N SER A 162 -60.07 -6.79 11.06
CA SER A 162 -60.99 -6.85 9.92
C SER A 162 -60.29 -6.47 8.61
N PRO A 163 -60.85 -6.78 7.41
CA PRO A 163 -60.34 -6.34 6.09
C PRO A 163 -60.04 -4.83 5.97
N ALA A 164 -60.63 -4.01 6.85
CA ALA A 164 -60.32 -2.60 7.01
C ALA A 164 -58.84 -2.34 7.38
N ARG A 165 -58.21 -3.22 8.16
CA ARG A 165 -56.81 -3.07 8.59
C ARG A 165 -55.82 -3.28 7.45
N LEU A 166 -56.11 -4.20 6.52
CA LEU A 166 -55.33 -4.40 5.30
C LEU A 166 -55.39 -3.15 4.40
N ARG A 167 -56.59 -2.58 4.19
CA ARG A 167 -56.75 -1.34 3.42
C ARG A 167 -56.05 -0.14 4.05
N LEU A 168 -56.09 -0.03 5.38
CA LEU A 168 -55.38 1.05 6.09
C LEU A 168 -53.86 0.84 6.07
N HIS A 169 -53.39 -0.41 6.09
CA HIS A 169 -51.98 -0.72 5.89
C HIS A 169 -51.52 -0.36 4.46
N GLU A 170 -52.32 -0.69 3.44
CA GLU A 170 -52.08 -0.27 2.05
C GLU A 170 -52.07 1.26 1.91
N ASN A 171 -52.98 1.98 2.58
CA ASN A 171 -52.99 3.44 2.61
C ASN A 171 -51.75 4.02 3.30
N LEU A 172 -51.31 3.40 4.40
CA LEU A 172 -50.09 3.80 5.12
C LEU A 172 -48.84 3.58 4.25
N GLU A 173 -48.73 2.43 3.60
CA GLU A 173 -47.63 2.13 2.66
C GLU A 173 -47.67 3.06 1.44
N GLY A 174 -48.87 3.38 0.94
CA GLY A 174 -49.07 4.39 -0.11
C GLY A 174 -48.61 5.77 0.33
N ALA A 175 -48.91 6.19 1.56
CA ALA A 175 -48.47 7.46 2.11
C ALA A 175 -46.94 7.51 2.35
N ARG A 176 -46.33 6.40 2.79
CA ARG A 176 -44.86 6.24 2.86
C ARG A 176 -44.21 6.37 1.48
N GLY A 177 -44.78 5.70 0.48
CA GLY A 177 -44.35 5.82 -0.92
C GLY A 177 -44.51 7.24 -1.48
N GLY A 178 -45.59 7.92 -1.12
CA GLY A 178 -45.85 9.32 -1.44
C GLY A 178 -44.79 10.25 -0.85
N LEU A 179 -44.45 10.10 0.44
CA LEU A 179 -43.38 10.86 1.08
C LEU A 179 -42.03 10.60 0.42
N LYS A 180 -41.68 9.34 0.13
CA LYS A 180 -40.45 9.00 -0.60
C LYS A 180 -40.38 9.68 -1.97
N THR A 181 -41.48 9.69 -2.71
CA THR A 181 -41.55 10.29 -4.05
C THR A 181 -41.40 11.80 -4.00
N ALA A 182 -42.13 12.47 -3.11
CA ALA A 182 -42.04 13.92 -2.93
C ALA A 182 -40.64 14.36 -2.46
N THR A 183 -40.09 13.65 -1.46
CA THR A 183 -38.73 13.86 -0.96
C THR A 183 -37.69 13.69 -2.07
N GLY A 184 -37.85 12.66 -2.93
CA GLY A 184 -36.97 12.43 -4.08
C GLY A 184 -37.01 13.57 -5.09
N ALA A 185 -38.21 14.06 -5.43
CA ALA A 185 -38.37 15.17 -6.36
C ALA A 185 -37.79 16.49 -5.81
N GLU A 186 -37.94 16.75 -4.51
CA GLU A 186 -37.31 17.91 -3.87
C GLU A 186 -35.78 17.79 -3.84
N LEU A 187 -35.28 16.59 -3.51
CA LEU A 187 -33.85 16.29 -3.47
C LEU A 187 -33.20 16.53 -4.84
N GLU A 188 -33.81 16.04 -5.92
CA GLU A 188 -33.33 16.25 -7.29
C GLU A 188 -33.32 17.72 -7.71
N GLU A 189 -34.34 18.48 -7.34
CA GLU A 189 -34.41 19.91 -7.65
C GLU A 189 -33.30 20.71 -6.94
N ARG A 190 -33.04 20.39 -5.67
CA ARG A 190 -31.93 21.00 -4.90
C ARG A 190 -30.57 20.66 -5.49
N VAL A 191 -30.38 19.41 -5.90
CA VAL A 191 -29.14 18.96 -6.55
C VAL A 191 -28.95 19.68 -7.89
N ARG A 192 -30.00 19.81 -8.69
CA ARG A 192 -29.97 20.54 -9.96
C ARG A 192 -29.63 22.03 -9.76
N ALA A 193 -30.21 22.67 -8.74
CA ALA A 193 -29.94 24.07 -8.43
C ALA A 193 -28.51 24.33 -7.93
N ALA A 194 -27.85 23.32 -7.37
CA ALA A 194 -26.50 23.42 -6.84
C ALA A 194 -25.38 23.24 -7.89
N GLN A 195 -25.71 22.92 -9.15
CA GLN A 195 -24.73 22.57 -10.17
C GLN A 195 -25.01 23.20 -11.55
N PRO A 196 -23.96 23.44 -12.37
CA PRO A 196 -24.14 23.91 -13.74
C PRO A 196 -24.83 22.86 -14.63
N PRO A 197 -25.56 23.29 -15.68
CA PRO A 197 -26.29 22.38 -16.55
C PRO A 197 -25.36 21.33 -17.20
N GLY A 198 -25.69 20.04 -17.05
CA GLY A 198 -24.97 18.93 -17.70
C GLY A 198 -23.87 18.25 -16.86
N ALA A 199 -23.63 18.67 -15.62
CA ALA A 199 -22.73 17.97 -14.71
C ALA A 199 -23.43 16.76 -14.03
N GLU A 200 -22.74 15.62 -13.92
CA GLU A 200 -23.21 14.48 -13.11
C GLU A 200 -23.00 14.76 -11.61
N PRO A 201 -24.04 14.69 -10.75
CA PRO A 201 -23.89 15.02 -9.34
C PRO A 201 -23.24 13.89 -8.53
N GLY A 202 -22.14 14.21 -7.84
CA GLY A 202 -21.51 13.32 -6.87
C GLY A 202 -22.33 13.16 -5.56
N GLU A 203 -22.01 12.14 -4.77
CA GLU A 203 -22.77 11.80 -3.55
C GLU A 203 -22.77 12.89 -2.49
N ALA A 204 -21.66 13.65 -2.37
CA ALA A 204 -21.58 14.79 -1.47
C ALA A 204 -22.69 15.83 -1.72
N VAL A 205 -23.10 16.00 -2.98
CA VAL A 205 -24.14 16.97 -3.34
C VAL A 205 -25.52 16.45 -2.94
N TYR A 206 -25.81 15.16 -3.15
CA TYR A 206 -27.02 14.53 -2.64
C TYR A 206 -27.11 14.54 -1.12
N GLN A 207 -26.00 14.33 -0.42
CA GLN A 207 -25.96 14.41 1.05
C GLN A 207 -26.24 15.83 1.53
N SER A 208 -25.61 16.84 0.92
CA SER A 208 -25.85 18.23 1.28
C SER A 208 -27.30 18.65 1.04
N ALA A 209 -27.90 18.24 -0.08
CA ALA A 209 -29.30 18.48 -0.39
C ALA A 209 -30.23 17.74 0.59
N GLY A 210 -29.92 16.49 0.94
CA GLY A 210 -30.68 15.71 1.94
C GLY A 210 -30.66 16.36 3.32
N GLN A 211 -29.51 16.88 3.75
CA GLN A 211 -29.38 17.62 5.03
C GLN A 211 -30.26 18.88 5.06
N GLN A 212 -30.35 19.61 3.94
CA GLN A 212 -31.23 20.78 3.86
C GLN A 212 -32.71 20.41 4.00
N ILE A 213 -33.13 19.25 3.47
CA ILE A 213 -34.50 18.75 3.65
C ILE A 213 -34.69 18.33 5.12
N ALA A 214 -33.73 17.60 5.69
CA ALA A 214 -33.77 17.14 7.08
C ALA A 214 -33.86 18.28 8.09
N GLN A 215 -33.13 19.38 7.86
CA GLN A 215 -33.18 20.57 8.71
C GLN A 215 -34.60 21.12 8.94
N ARG A 216 -35.51 21.00 7.96
CA ARG A 216 -36.89 21.48 8.12
C ARG A 216 -37.70 20.72 9.16
N TYR A 217 -37.36 19.47 9.45
CA TYR A 217 -38.13 18.59 10.33
C TYR A 217 -37.45 18.33 11.69
N GLN A 218 -36.30 18.96 11.96
CA GLN A 218 -35.51 18.74 13.18
C GLN A 218 -36.25 19.07 14.48
N ALA A 219 -37.26 19.95 14.42
CA ALA A 219 -38.09 20.30 15.57
C ALA A 219 -38.98 19.13 16.06
N SER A 220 -39.19 18.10 15.22
CA SER A 220 -40.00 16.93 15.53
C SER A 220 -39.21 15.64 15.31
N PRO A 221 -38.74 14.97 16.38
CA PRO A 221 -37.98 13.73 16.26
C PRO A 221 -38.72 12.63 15.47
N ALA A 222 -40.06 12.57 15.60
CA ALA A 222 -40.88 11.60 14.89
C ALA A 222 -40.99 11.87 13.38
N GLU A 223 -40.99 13.14 12.96
CA GLU A 223 -41.03 13.51 11.54
C GLU A 223 -39.64 13.41 10.90
N SER A 224 -38.59 13.76 11.66
CA SER A 224 -37.20 13.53 11.26
C SER A 224 -36.94 12.06 10.95
N ALA A 225 -37.35 11.14 11.83
CA ALA A 225 -37.16 9.70 11.60
C ALA A 225 -37.85 9.17 10.32
N LYS A 226 -39.04 9.69 9.99
CA LYS A 226 -39.79 9.30 8.77
C LYS A 226 -39.09 9.80 7.51
N LEU A 227 -38.59 11.04 7.56
CA LEU A 227 -37.83 11.60 6.46
C LEU A 227 -36.48 10.89 6.29
N ASP A 228 -35.77 10.58 7.37
CA ASP A 228 -34.51 9.85 7.34
C ASP A 228 -34.69 8.46 6.69
N HIS A 229 -35.80 7.78 7.00
CA HIS A 229 -36.15 6.53 6.33
C HIS A 229 -36.38 6.70 4.82
N ALA A 230 -37.10 7.77 4.41
CA ALA A 230 -37.33 8.07 3.00
C ALA A 230 -36.02 8.42 2.26
N LEU A 231 -35.17 9.25 2.84
CA LEU A 231 -33.85 9.63 2.32
C LEU A 231 -32.91 8.42 2.22
N GLY A 232 -32.90 7.55 3.24
CA GLY A 232 -32.16 6.30 3.25
C GLY A 232 -32.61 5.36 2.11
N ALA A 233 -33.91 5.18 1.93
CA ALA A 233 -34.46 4.35 0.84
C ALA A 233 -34.14 4.90 -0.56
N LEU A 234 -34.05 6.24 -0.71
CA LEU A 234 -33.62 6.88 -1.96
C LEU A 234 -32.13 6.72 -2.20
N ALA A 235 -31.30 6.84 -1.15
CA ALA A 235 -29.86 6.62 -1.24
C ALA A 235 -29.54 5.17 -1.66
N THR A 236 -30.16 4.17 -1.03
CA THR A 236 -30.01 2.76 -1.41
C THR A 236 -30.43 2.52 -2.86
N GLY A 237 -31.55 3.11 -3.30
CA GLY A 237 -32.02 2.98 -4.69
C GLY A 237 -31.03 3.56 -5.71
N ARG A 238 -30.44 4.73 -5.42
CA ARG A 238 -29.41 5.35 -6.27
C ARG A 238 -28.15 4.49 -6.32
N GLU A 239 -27.74 3.94 -5.18
CA GLU A 239 -26.53 3.12 -5.13
C GLU A 239 -26.70 1.84 -5.94
N THR A 240 -27.82 1.13 -5.79
CA THR A 240 -28.12 -0.05 -6.62
C THR A 240 -28.12 0.28 -8.12
N ALA A 241 -28.72 1.41 -8.52
CA ALA A 241 -28.73 1.84 -9.92
C ALA A 241 -27.32 2.19 -10.45
N ARG A 242 -26.48 2.84 -9.64
CA ARG A 242 -25.08 3.13 -9.98
C ARG A 242 -24.25 1.86 -10.11
N VAL A 243 -24.43 0.92 -9.19
CA VAL A 243 -23.76 -0.39 -9.23
C VAL A 243 -24.11 -1.11 -10.52
N GLN A 244 -25.40 -1.17 -10.86
CA GLN A 244 -25.88 -1.81 -12.09
C GLN A 244 -25.36 -1.10 -13.34
N THR A 245 -25.42 0.23 -13.41
CA THR A 245 -24.95 1.00 -14.56
C THR A 245 -23.44 0.81 -14.80
N ARG A 246 -22.64 0.79 -13.73
CA ARG A 246 -21.20 0.51 -13.81
C ARG A 246 -20.93 -0.93 -14.26
N ALA A 247 -21.67 -1.89 -13.71
CA ALA A 247 -21.57 -3.29 -14.10
C ALA A 247 -21.92 -3.49 -15.59
N ASP A 248 -23.02 -2.90 -16.06
CA ASP A 248 -23.43 -2.93 -17.46
C ASP A 248 -22.42 -2.23 -18.38
N GLY A 249 -21.79 -1.15 -17.91
CA GLY A 249 -20.71 -0.47 -18.61
C GLY A 249 -19.48 -1.37 -18.82
N ILE A 250 -19.03 -2.04 -17.76
CA ILE A 250 -17.90 -2.99 -17.81
C ILE A 250 -18.20 -4.15 -18.76
N VAL A 251 -19.35 -4.80 -18.59
CA VAL A 251 -19.77 -5.93 -19.44
C VAL A 251 -19.99 -5.47 -20.89
N GLY A 252 -20.54 -4.28 -21.08
CA GLY A 252 -20.76 -3.68 -22.40
C GLY A 252 -19.47 -3.40 -23.15
N GLN A 253 -18.39 -3.02 -22.46
CA GLN A 253 -17.05 -2.88 -23.06
C GLN A 253 -16.49 -4.24 -23.46
N ALA A 254 -16.55 -5.22 -22.57
CA ALA A 254 -16.07 -6.58 -22.84
C ALA A 254 -16.74 -7.21 -24.08
N ARG A 255 -18.05 -6.99 -24.25
CA ARG A 255 -18.82 -7.51 -25.39
C ARG A 255 -18.50 -6.87 -26.74
N ARG A 256 -17.76 -5.78 -26.78
CA ARG A 256 -17.31 -5.17 -28.05
C ARG A 256 -16.14 -5.94 -28.67
N GLU A 257 -15.44 -6.73 -27.86
CA GLU A 257 -14.39 -7.61 -28.34
C GLU A 257 -14.99 -8.83 -29.03
N THR A 258 -14.42 -9.20 -30.18
CA THR A 258 -14.86 -10.35 -30.99
C THR A 258 -14.11 -11.63 -30.65
N ASP A 259 -12.89 -11.50 -30.13
CA ASP A 259 -12.07 -12.60 -29.65
C ASP A 259 -12.48 -12.94 -28.21
N PRO A 260 -12.89 -14.19 -27.90
CA PRO A 260 -13.34 -14.56 -26.56
C PRO A 260 -12.30 -14.31 -25.46
N ALA A 261 -11.02 -14.57 -25.73
CA ALA A 261 -9.95 -14.34 -24.76
C ALA A 261 -9.77 -12.85 -24.47
N LYS A 262 -9.82 -11.99 -25.49
CA LYS A 262 -9.78 -10.53 -25.32
C LYS A 262 -11.04 -10.00 -24.63
N ALA A 263 -12.21 -10.56 -24.93
CA ALA A 263 -13.46 -10.19 -24.26
C ALA A 263 -13.40 -10.48 -22.76
N LEU A 264 -12.88 -11.65 -22.38
CA LEU A 264 -12.68 -12.02 -20.98
C LEU A 264 -11.60 -11.17 -20.30
N GLN A 265 -10.53 -10.81 -21.02
CA GLN A 265 -9.51 -9.90 -20.51
C GLN A 265 -10.08 -8.49 -20.28
N ALA A 266 -10.86 -7.96 -21.22
CA ALA A 266 -11.53 -6.66 -21.06
C ALA A 266 -12.52 -6.67 -19.89
N LEU A 267 -13.26 -7.78 -19.70
CA LEU A 267 -14.11 -7.96 -18.52
C LEU A 267 -13.27 -7.92 -17.23
N ASN A 268 -12.18 -8.69 -17.18
CA ASN A 268 -11.26 -8.73 -16.04
C ASN A 268 -10.65 -7.35 -15.72
N ASP A 269 -10.20 -6.61 -16.73
CA ASP A 269 -9.59 -5.30 -16.54
C ASP A 269 -10.60 -4.28 -16.01
N GLY A 270 -11.86 -4.33 -16.48
CA GLY A 270 -12.93 -3.53 -15.91
C GLY A 270 -13.30 -3.90 -14.47
N LEU A 271 -13.12 -5.17 -14.08
CA LEU A 271 -13.41 -5.66 -12.73
C LEU A 271 -12.29 -5.34 -11.72
N LYS A 272 -11.03 -5.22 -12.13
CA LYS A 272 -9.88 -4.98 -11.22
C LYS A 272 -10.04 -3.71 -10.37
N THR A 273 -10.60 -2.66 -10.94
CA THR A 273 -10.82 -1.37 -10.27
C THR A 273 -12.23 -1.21 -9.71
N ALA A 274 -13.09 -2.22 -9.90
CA ALA A 274 -14.49 -2.14 -9.52
C ALA A 274 -14.71 -2.56 -8.05
N PRO A 275 -15.60 -1.85 -7.32
CA PRO A 275 -16.03 -2.27 -5.99
C PRO A 275 -16.61 -3.70 -5.98
N PRO A 276 -16.57 -4.44 -4.84
CA PRO A 276 -17.07 -5.80 -4.74
C PRO A 276 -18.52 -5.98 -5.22
N GLU A 277 -19.42 -5.04 -4.88
CA GLU A 277 -20.81 -5.08 -5.36
C GLU A 277 -20.94 -4.95 -6.89
N VAL A 278 -20.12 -4.09 -7.52
CA VAL A 278 -20.09 -3.93 -8.98
C VAL A 278 -19.53 -5.18 -9.65
N ARG A 279 -18.48 -5.77 -9.07
CA ARG A 279 -17.91 -7.03 -9.57
C ARG A 279 -18.94 -8.15 -9.55
N ALA A 280 -19.65 -8.30 -8.44
CA ALA A 280 -20.69 -9.30 -8.28
C ALA A 280 -21.85 -9.09 -9.27
N ALA A 281 -22.31 -7.85 -9.44
CA ALA A 281 -23.36 -7.50 -10.40
C ALA A 281 -22.94 -7.78 -11.85
N ALA A 282 -21.72 -7.41 -12.25
CA ALA A 282 -21.19 -7.66 -13.58
C ALA A 282 -21.09 -9.16 -13.90
N LEU A 283 -20.50 -9.95 -12.99
CA LEU A 283 -20.29 -11.39 -13.18
C LEU A 283 -21.60 -12.22 -13.08
N SER A 284 -22.59 -11.74 -12.33
CA SER A 284 -23.91 -12.40 -12.23
C SER A 284 -24.89 -11.98 -13.33
N SER A 285 -24.62 -10.88 -14.05
CA SER A 285 -25.44 -10.46 -15.19
C SER A 285 -25.43 -11.51 -16.30
N ALA A 286 -26.56 -11.68 -17.00
CA ALA A 286 -26.66 -12.62 -18.12
C ALA A 286 -25.62 -12.33 -19.22
N ASN A 287 -25.34 -11.05 -19.48
CA ASN A 287 -24.33 -10.63 -20.45
C ASN A 287 -22.90 -10.92 -19.97
N GLY A 288 -22.61 -10.75 -18.67
CA GLY A 288 -21.31 -11.10 -18.09
C GLY A 288 -21.07 -12.60 -18.12
N GLN A 289 -22.09 -13.39 -17.78
CA GLN A 289 -22.06 -14.85 -17.90
C GLN A 289 -21.83 -15.29 -19.35
N ALA A 290 -22.44 -14.62 -20.33
CA ALA A 290 -22.23 -14.93 -21.75
C ALA A 290 -20.77 -14.68 -22.20
N VAL A 291 -20.11 -13.62 -21.71
CA VAL A 291 -18.68 -13.37 -21.99
C VAL A 291 -17.83 -14.50 -21.44
N VAL A 292 -18.04 -14.89 -20.17
CA VAL A 292 -17.31 -16.00 -19.55
C VAL A 292 -17.56 -17.31 -20.31
N GLN A 293 -18.82 -17.63 -20.61
CA GLN A 293 -19.20 -18.86 -21.32
C GLN A 293 -18.57 -18.94 -22.72
N SER A 294 -18.54 -17.84 -23.47
CA SER A 294 -17.92 -17.83 -24.80
C SER A 294 -16.43 -18.20 -24.77
N SER A 295 -15.74 -17.83 -23.68
CA SER A 295 -14.33 -18.17 -23.48
C SER A 295 -14.14 -19.63 -23.07
N VAL A 296 -15.05 -20.15 -22.24
CA VAL A 296 -15.12 -21.57 -21.87
C VAL A 296 -15.37 -22.44 -23.11
N ASP A 297 -16.32 -22.05 -23.95
CA ASP A 297 -16.66 -22.75 -25.19
C ASP A 297 -15.46 -22.74 -26.15
N TRP A 298 -14.81 -21.59 -26.35
CA TRP A 298 -13.60 -21.50 -27.17
C TRP A 298 -12.44 -22.34 -26.64
N ALA A 299 -12.23 -22.34 -25.32
CA ALA A 299 -11.17 -23.13 -24.70
C ALA A 299 -11.44 -24.64 -24.84
N THR A 300 -12.69 -25.07 -24.74
CA THR A 300 -13.09 -26.49 -24.78
C THR A 300 -13.43 -27.02 -26.16
N GLU A 301 -13.58 -26.15 -27.17
CA GLU A 301 -13.87 -26.48 -28.57
C GLU A 301 -13.05 -27.67 -29.14
N PRO A 302 -11.72 -27.79 -28.90
CA PRO A 302 -10.95 -28.91 -29.45
C PRO A 302 -11.47 -30.29 -29.04
N MET A 303 -12.16 -30.40 -27.89
CA MET A 303 -12.71 -31.65 -27.35
C MET A 303 -14.13 -31.98 -27.84
N GLY A 304 -14.73 -31.17 -28.73
CA GLY A 304 -16.08 -31.39 -29.24
C GLY A 304 -16.27 -32.69 -30.04
N GLU A 305 -17.48 -32.95 -30.55
CA GLU A 305 -17.87 -34.22 -31.20
C GLU A 305 -16.88 -34.74 -32.28
N LYS A 306 -16.25 -33.84 -33.04
CA LYS A 306 -15.26 -34.20 -34.06
C LYS A 306 -13.95 -34.77 -33.49
N GLY A 307 -13.56 -34.35 -32.29
CA GLY A 307 -12.37 -34.84 -31.57
C GLY A 307 -12.57 -36.25 -31.01
N ILE A 308 -13.78 -36.58 -30.58
CA ILE A 308 -14.14 -37.91 -30.07
C ILE A 308 -14.24 -38.93 -31.22
N HIS A 309 -14.67 -38.51 -32.41
CA HIS A 309 -14.98 -39.38 -33.56
C HIS A 309 -14.04 -39.25 -34.78
N GLY A 310 -12.94 -38.48 -34.68
CA GLY A 310 -11.99 -38.25 -35.77
C GLY A 310 -11.37 -39.54 -36.33
N LYS A 311 -11.34 -39.67 -37.67
CA LYS A 311 -11.01 -40.90 -38.41
C LYS A 311 -9.58 -41.43 -38.26
N THR A 312 -8.68 -40.76 -37.54
CA THR A 312 -7.45 -41.36 -37.00
C THR A 312 -6.91 -40.45 -35.89
N PRO A 313 -6.98 -40.83 -34.60
CA PRO A 313 -6.37 -40.03 -33.54
C PRO A 313 -4.85 -40.11 -33.64
N VAL A 314 -4.16 -38.96 -33.62
CA VAL A 314 -2.72 -38.92 -33.37
C VAL A 314 -2.52 -39.15 -31.87
N TYR A 315 -2.40 -40.42 -31.49
CA TYR A 315 -2.09 -40.82 -30.12
C TYR A 315 -0.57 -40.82 -29.95
N ASN A 316 -0.04 -39.89 -29.16
CA ASN A 316 1.33 -40.00 -28.67
C ASN A 316 1.29 -40.69 -27.29
N ALA A 317 1.91 -41.86 -27.19
CA ALA A 317 1.96 -42.66 -25.97
C ALA A 317 2.55 -41.91 -24.75
N PHE A 318 3.32 -40.84 -24.97
CA PHE A 318 3.88 -39.98 -23.92
C PHE A 318 3.00 -38.81 -23.50
N ASP A 319 2.09 -38.37 -24.37
CA ASP A 319 1.44 -37.06 -24.29
C ASP A 319 -0.09 -37.15 -24.15
N GLY A 320 -0.70 -38.31 -24.40
CA GLY A 320 -2.14 -38.48 -24.27
C GLY A 320 -2.91 -37.84 -25.45
N PRO A 321 -4.23 -37.61 -25.30
CA PRO A 321 -5.07 -37.15 -26.40
C PRO A 321 -4.82 -35.67 -26.77
N LEU A 322 -4.44 -35.40 -28.02
CA LEU A 322 -4.04 -34.08 -28.52
C LEU A 322 -5.14 -33.02 -28.35
N GLU A 323 -6.41 -33.40 -28.52
CA GLU A 323 -7.56 -32.51 -28.38
C GLU A 323 -7.68 -31.96 -26.95
N SER A 324 -7.49 -32.83 -25.95
CA SER A 324 -7.51 -32.41 -24.55
C SER A 324 -6.29 -31.58 -24.17
N GLN A 325 -5.13 -31.87 -24.77
CA GLN A 325 -3.95 -31.02 -24.62
C GLN A 325 -4.17 -29.60 -25.16
N GLN A 326 -4.71 -29.48 -26.38
CA GLN A 326 -5.00 -28.19 -26.99
C GLN A 326 -6.04 -27.42 -26.18
N ALA A 327 -7.10 -28.10 -25.71
CA ALA A 327 -8.11 -27.46 -24.87
C ALA A 327 -7.53 -26.95 -23.55
N MET A 328 -6.70 -27.75 -22.88
CA MET A 328 -6.05 -27.32 -21.63
C MET A 328 -5.02 -26.21 -21.87
N GLY A 329 -4.33 -26.21 -23.00
CA GLY A 329 -3.43 -25.13 -23.41
C GLY A 329 -4.18 -23.81 -23.68
N ARG A 330 -5.33 -23.87 -24.35
CA ARG A 330 -6.22 -22.70 -24.52
C ARG A 330 -6.75 -22.19 -23.18
N LEU A 331 -7.11 -23.10 -22.28
CA LEU A 331 -7.54 -22.73 -20.93
C LEU A 331 -6.40 -22.09 -20.13
N ASP A 332 -5.17 -22.58 -20.29
CA ASP A 332 -3.98 -21.97 -19.69
C ASP A 332 -3.73 -20.54 -20.21
N GLU A 333 -3.92 -20.33 -21.51
CA GLU A 333 -3.79 -19.04 -22.16
C GLU A 333 -4.85 -18.05 -21.67
N VAL A 334 -6.13 -18.44 -21.71
CA VAL A 334 -7.25 -17.56 -21.40
C VAL A 334 -7.28 -17.14 -19.92
N THR A 335 -6.73 -17.97 -19.03
CA THR A 335 -6.71 -17.70 -17.59
C THR A 335 -5.46 -16.97 -17.10
N ARG A 336 -4.42 -16.80 -17.94
CA ARG A 336 -3.06 -16.34 -17.52
C ARG A 336 -3.01 -14.99 -16.81
N HIS A 337 -3.92 -14.07 -17.13
CA HIS A 337 -3.92 -12.69 -16.62
C HIS A 337 -5.21 -12.30 -15.89
N LEU A 338 -6.02 -13.30 -15.52
CA LEU A 338 -7.29 -13.10 -14.83
C LEU A 338 -7.08 -13.00 -13.31
N ASP A 339 -7.96 -12.25 -12.64
CA ASP A 339 -8.14 -12.28 -11.19
C ASP A 339 -8.36 -13.74 -10.72
N PRO A 340 -7.75 -14.16 -9.59
CA PRO A 340 -7.82 -15.54 -9.12
C PRO A 340 -9.23 -16.14 -9.05
N ALA A 341 -10.23 -15.35 -8.66
CA ALA A 341 -11.60 -15.83 -8.57
C ALA A 341 -12.23 -16.06 -9.96
N LEU A 342 -11.96 -15.17 -10.91
CA LEU A 342 -12.44 -15.32 -12.29
C LEU A 342 -11.71 -16.46 -13.01
N ALA A 343 -10.39 -16.62 -12.81
CA ALA A 343 -9.62 -17.74 -13.31
C ALA A 343 -10.19 -19.08 -12.81
N ALA A 344 -10.46 -19.19 -11.49
CA ALA A 344 -11.06 -20.37 -10.89
C ALA A 344 -12.46 -20.65 -11.43
N GLN A 345 -13.27 -19.61 -11.66
CA GLN A 345 -14.60 -19.75 -12.24
C GLN A 345 -14.54 -20.30 -13.67
N VAL A 346 -13.70 -19.71 -14.54
CA VAL A 346 -13.53 -20.14 -15.94
C VAL A 346 -13.01 -21.57 -16.00
N ALA A 347 -12.01 -21.91 -15.19
CA ALA A 347 -11.49 -23.27 -15.08
C ALA A 347 -12.60 -24.25 -14.65
N GLY A 348 -13.36 -23.90 -13.59
CA GLY A 348 -14.41 -24.74 -13.05
C GLY A 348 -15.59 -24.98 -13.99
N GLN A 349 -15.94 -23.97 -14.80
CA GLN A 349 -16.95 -24.08 -15.86
C GLN A 349 -16.45 -24.91 -17.05
N SER A 350 -15.14 -25.01 -17.26
CA SER A 350 -14.55 -25.84 -18.32
C SER A 350 -14.45 -27.32 -17.93
N LEU A 351 -14.35 -27.63 -16.63
CA LEU A 351 -14.17 -29.00 -16.13
C LEU A 351 -15.24 -30.02 -16.58
N PRO A 352 -16.54 -29.72 -16.66
CA PRO A 352 -17.54 -30.67 -17.17
C PRO A 352 -17.19 -31.25 -18.56
N ALA A 353 -16.65 -30.42 -19.47
CA ALA A 353 -16.23 -30.88 -20.78
C ALA A 353 -15.05 -31.86 -20.69
N PHE A 354 -14.07 -31.59 -19.81
CA PHE A 354 -12.96 -32.51 -19.54
C PHE A 354 -13.45 -33.81 -18.87
N GLU A 355 -14.44 -33.74 -17.97
CA GLU A 355 -15.03 -34.92 -17.33
C GLU A 355 -15.68 -35.84 -18.39
N THR A 356 -16.51 -35.30 -19.27
CA THR A 356 -17.14 -36.05 -20.38
C THR A 356 -16.10 -36.59 -21.37
N TYR A 357 -15.08 -35.81 -21.71
CA TYR A 357 -14.02 -36.28 -22.59
C TYR A 357 -13.18 -37.39 -21.94
N SER A 358 -12.86 -37.25 -20.64
CA SER A 358 -12.01 -38.18 -19.90
C SER A 358 -12.64 -39.57 -19.75
N SER A 359 -13.96 -39.68 -19.62
CA SER A 359 -14.66 -40.97 -19.58
C SER A 359 -14.53 -41.69 -20.93
N ALA A 360 -14.80 -41.00 -22.03
CA ALA A 360 -14.65 -41.54 -23.39
C ALA A 360 -13.19 -41.89 -23.73
N ALA A 361 -12.23 -41.05 -23.32
CA ALA A 361 -10.81 -41.28 -23.53
C ALA A 361 -10.28 -42.47 -22.70
N ARG A 362 -10.74 -42.64 -21.46
CA ARG A 362 -10.35 -43.77 -20.60
C ARG A 362 -10.81 -45.11 -21.20
N GLU A 363 -12.02 -45.17 -21.73
CA GLU A 363 -12.53 -46.37 -22.43
C GLU A 363 -11.71 -46.72 -23.66
N ARG A 364 -11.18 -45.72 -24.38
CA ARG A 364 -10.51 -45.90 -25.66
C ARG A 364 -8.99 -46.05 -25.57
N PHE A 365 -8.34 -45.39 -24.61
CA PHE A 365 -6.88 -45.23 -24.55
C PHE A 365 -6.24 -45.67 -23.21
N GLY A 366 -7.04 -45.93 -22.17
CA GLY A 366 -6.55 -46.37 -20.86
C GLY A 366 -5.85 -45.30 -20.00
N THR A 367 -5.50 -44.14 -20.55
CA THR A 367 -4.95 -42.99 -19.82
C THR A 367 -5.67 -41.69 -20.21
N ILE A 368 -5.67 -40.71 -19.29
CA ILE A 368 -6.42 -39.44 -19.44
C ILE A 368 -5.55 -38.19 -19.25
N ALA A 369 -4.27 -38.38 -18.89
CA ALA A 369 -3.36 -37.27 -18.56
C ALA A 369 -1.94 -37.58 -19.05
N GLY A 370 -1.51 -36.91 -20.12
CA GLY A 370 -0.10 -36.87 -20.51
C GLY A 370 0.66 -35.69 -19.89
N ASN A 371 1.96 -35.59 -20.19
CA ASN A 371 2.84 -34.62 -19.54
C ASN A 371 2.39 -33.16 -19.74
N GLN A 372 2.27 -32.69 -20.99
CA GLN A 372 1.92 -31.29 -21.29
C GLN A 372 0.51 -30.91 -20.82
N GLN A 373 -0.43 -31.85 -20.92
CA GLN A 373 -1.80 -31.66 -20.43
C GLN A 373 -1.81 -31.42 -18.92
N MET A 374 -1.06 -32.23 -18.16
CA MET A 374 -0.99 -32.12 -16.72
C MET A 374 -0.27 -30.82 -16.31
N ARG A 375 0.80 -30.43 -16.98
CA ARG A 375 1.49 -29.15 -16.74
C ARG A 375 0.55 -27.95 -16.92
N SER A 376 -0.20 -27.93 -18.01
CA SER A 376 -1.18 -26.87 -18.29
C SER A 376 -2.30 -26.86 -17.25
N ALA A 377 -2.77 -28.03 -16.83
CA ALA A 377 -3.79 -28.16 -15.77
C ALA A 377 -3.28 -27.62 -14.42
N LEU A 378 -2.03 -27.91 -14.05
CA LEU A 378 -1.42 -27.39 -12.82
C LEU A 378 -1.31 -25.86 -12.86
N ASN A 379 -0.87 -25.28 -13.97
CA ASN A 379 -0.80 -23.83 -14.13
C ASN A 379 -2.20 -23.18 -14.01
N VAL A 380 -3.22 -23.78 -14.62
CA VAL A 380 -4.62 -23.31 -14.51
C VAL A 380 -5.13 -23.40 -13.07
N LEU A 381 -4.88 -24.52 -12.40
CA LEU A 381 -5.29 -24.72 -11.00
C LEU A 381 -4.66 -23.67 -10.10
N GLU A 382 -3.34 -23.47 -10.22
CA GLU A 382 -2.54 -22.63 -9.34
C GLU A 382 -3.09 -21.21 -9.20
N ARG A 383 -3.59 -20.64 -10.30
CA ARG A 383 -4.20 -19.31 -10.35
C ARG A 383 -5.39 -19.14 -9.42
N GLY A 384 -6.11 -20.22 -9.12
CA GLY A 384 -7.34 -20.22 -8.34
C GLY A 384 -7.24 -20.87 -6.97
N LEU A 385 -6.14 -21.53 -6.61
CA LEU A 385 -6.03 -22.38 -5.41
C LEU A 385 -6.26 -21.63 -4.09
N ASP A 386 -6.14 -20.32 -4.10
CA ASP A 386 -6.41 -19.49 -2.91
C ASP A 386 -7.90 -19.13 -2.77
N THR A 387 -8.75 -19.64 -3.66
CA THR A 387 -10.21 -19.48 -3.64
C THR A 387 -10.91 -20.82 -3.36
N PRO A 388 -12.12 -20.82 -2.77
CA PRO A 388 -12.91 -22.05 -2.62
C PRO A 388 -13.20 -22.75 -3.95
N ALA A 389 -13.42 -21.99 -5.02
CA ALA A 389 -13.66 -22.54 -6.36
C ALA A 389 -12.43 -23.28 -6.90
N GLY A 390 -11.22 -22.74 -6.74
CA GLY A 390 -10.00 -23.40 -7.18
C GLY A 390 -9.69 -24.69 -6.42
N GLN A 391 -9.95 -24.71 -5.10
CA GLN A 391 -9.84 -25.94 -4.29
C GLN A 391 -10.83 -27.01 -4.79
N ALA A 392 -12.08 -26.64 -5.06
CA ALA A 392 -13.07 -27.55 -5.64
C ALA A 392 -12.66 -28.05 -7.03
N ASN A 393 -12.04 -27.21 -7.86
CA ASN A 393 -11.53 -27.61 -9.17
C ASN A 393 -10.39 -28.63 -9.04
N MET A 394 -9.47 -28.46 -8.09
CA MET A 394 -8.42 -29.42 -7.80
C MET A 394 -9.00 -30.79 -7.39
N ASP A 395 -9.99 -30.80 -6.50
CA ASP A 395 -10.66 -32.04 -6.08
C ASP A 395 -11.35 -32.75 -7.25
N ARG A 396 -11.97 -32.01 -8.17
CA ARG A 396 -12.58 -32.58 -9.39
C ARG A 396 -11.53 -33.19 -10.31
N ILE A 397 -10.41 -32.51 -10.54
CA ILE A 397 -9.29 -33.03 -11.34
C ILE A 397 -8.70 -34.30 -10.72
N LEU A 398 -8.54 -34.34 -9.40
CA LEU A 398 -8.10 -35.55 -8.68
C LEU A 398 -9.10 -36.70 -8.84
N LYS A 399 -10.41 -36.44 -8.74
CA LYS A 399 -11.47 -37.46 -8.93
C LYS A 399 -11.51 -38.01 -10.34
N MET A 400 -11.16 -37.22 -11.36
CA MET A 400 -11.00 -37.75 -12.73
C MET A 400 -9.86 -38.78 -12.79
N GLY A 401 -8.90 -38.72 -11.86
CA GLY A 401 -7.71 -39.58 -11.82
C GLY A 401 -6.58 -39.04 -12.69
N MET A 402 -6.54 -37.72 -12.91
CA MET A 402 -5.46 -37.08 -13.67
C MET A 402 -4.20 -37.03 -12.81
N TRP A 403 -3.25 -37.92 -13.06
CA TRP A 403 -1.97 -37.91 -12.34
C TRP A 403 -0.84 -38.25 -13.30
N HIS A 404 0.20 -37.41 -13.30
CA HIS A 404 1.42 -37.65 -14.05
C HIS A 404 2.62 -37.19 -13.21
N ALA A 405 3.23 -38.11 -12.46
CA ALA A 405 4.28 -37.80 -11.49
C ALA A 405 5.43 -36.94 -12.04
N PRO A 406 5.99 -37.19 -13.25
CA PRO A 406 7.03 -36.32 -13.81
C PRO A 406 6.54 -34.89 -14.08
N ALA A 407 5.28 -34.71 -14.49
CA ALA A 407 4.73 -33.38 -14.78
C ALA A 407 4.54 -32.58 -13.48
N VAL A 408 4.03 -33.22 -12.43
CA VAL A 408 3.86 -32.61 -11.11
C VAL A 408 5.22 -32.27 -10.49
N ALA A 409 6.20 -33.18 -10.58
CA ALA A 409 7.56 -32.94 -10.09
C ALA A 409 8.22 -31.77 -10.85
N GLN A 410 8.07 -31.73 -12.17
CA GLN A 410 8.63 -30.66 -12.99
C GLN A 410 7.95 -29.30 -12.74
N HIS A 411 6.64 -29.28 -12.52
CA HIS A 411 5.92 -28.07 -12.12
C HIS A 411 6.46 -27.51 -10.80
N ILE A 412 6.65 -28.36 -9.78
CA ILE A 412 7.28 -27.96 -8.51
C ILE A 412 8.73 -27.50 -8.75
N ALA A 413 9.48 -28.16 -9.64
CA ALA A 413 10.85 -27.80 -10.03
C ALA A 413 10.96 -26.47 -10.80
N GLU A 414 9.85 -25.94 -11.30
CA GLU A 414 9.75 -24.61 -11.93
C GLU A 414 9.25 -23.55 -10.94
N GLY A 415 9.12 -23.94 -9.67
CA GLY A 415 8.68 -23.13 -8.54
C GLY A 415 7.16 -23.08 -8.38
N GLY A 416 6.42 -23.93 -9.11
CA GLY A 416 4.98 -24.11 -8.93
C GLY A 416 4.64 -24.76 -7.59
N ARG A 417 3.38 -24.64 -7.17
CA ARG A 417 2.96 -25.03 -5.83
C ARG A 417 2.75 -26.55 -5.65
N PRO A 418 3.09 -27.12 -4.48
CA PRO A 418 2.94 -28.55 -4.22
C PRO A 418 1.52 -28.97 -3.77
N ASP A 419 0.52 -28.08 -3.79
CA ASP A 419 -0.86 -28.35 -3.35
C ASP A 419 -1.41 -29.63 -3.98
N TYR A 420 -1.24 -29.81 -5.29
CA TYR A 420 -1.76 -30.97 -6.03
C TYR A 420 -1.12 -32.29 -5.57
N ALA A 421 0.20 -32.29 -5.35
CA ALA A 421 0.92 -33.46 -4.84
C ALA A 421 0.50 -33.82 -3.41
N LEU A 422 0.29 -32.80 -2.56
CA LEU A 422 -0.21 -33.01 -1.19
C LEU A 422 -1.65 -33.56 -1.19
N ALA A 423 -2.51 -33.02 -2.04
CA ALA A 423 -3.89 -33.48 -2.18
C ALA A 423 -3.96 -34.91 -2.72
N PHE A 424 -3.11 -35.26 -3.70
CA PHE A 424 -2.96 -36.64 -4.17
C PHE A 424 -2.46 -37.60 -3.07
N GLY A 425 -1.45 -37.19 -2.28
CA GLY A 425 -0.91 -38.01 -1.19
C GLY A 425 -1.91 -38.33 -0.08
N ARG A 426 -3.02 -37.57 0.01
CA ARG A 426 -4.12 -37.80 0.97
C ARG A 426 -5.18 -38.76 0.45
N GLN A 427 -5.13 -39.16 -0.82
CA GLN A 427 -6.07 -40.13 -1.40
C GLN A 427 -5.91 -41.49 -0.71
N PRO A 428 -7.01 -42.26 -0.56
CA PRO A 428 -6.94 -43.60 -0.02
C PRO A 428 -6.09 -44.51 -0.92
N LYS A 429 -5.46 -45.52 -0.32
CA LYS A 429 -4.69 -46.52 -1.06
C LYS A 429 -5.57 -47.18 -2.12
N GLN A 430 -5.10 -47.18 -3.37
CA GLN A 430 -5.77 -47.85 -4.47
C GLN A 430 -5.25 -49.29 -4.62
N PRO A 431 -6.06 -50.23 -5.14
CA PRO A 431 -5.56 -51.55 -5.51
C PRO A 431 -4.42 -51.43 -6.52
N GLU A 432 -3.50 -52.39 -6.53
CA GLU A 432 -2.42 -52.44 -7.51
C GLU A 432 -2.96 -52.33 -8.96
N PRO A 433 -2.25 -51.62 -9.87
CA PRO A 433 -0.82 -51.28 -9.83
C PRO A 433 -0.49 -49.83 -9.40
N VAL A 434 -1.46 -49.03 -8.95
CA VAL A 434 -1.28 -47.56 -8.71
C VAL A 434 -0.40 -47.23 -7.49
N GLY A 435 -0.19 -48.18 -6.57
CA GLY A 435 0.73 -48.04 -5.44
C GLY A 435 0.20 -47.20 -4.27
N ASP A 436 1.10 -46.78 -3.36
CA ASP A 436 0.80 -45.96 -2.18
C ASP A 436 0.87 -44.45 -2.53
N PRO A 437 -0.27 -43.72 -2.61
CA PRO A 437 -0.29 -42.31 -3.03
C PRO A 437 0.61 -41.41 -2.17
N ALA A 438 0.70 -41.70 -0.86
CA ALA A 438 1.54 -40.96 0.08
C ALA A 438 3.04 -41.10 -0.26
N GLY A 439 3.50 -42.32 -0.57
CA GLY A 439 4.87 -42.58 -0.98
C GLY A 439 5.23 -41.92 -2.31
N ILE A 440 4.30 -41.94 -3.27
CA ILE A 440 4.48 -41.29 -4.58
C ILE A 440 4.56 -39.77 -4.42
N ALA A 441 3.63 -39.17 -3.68
CA ALA A 441 3.62 -37.74 -3.39
C ALA A 441 4.92 -37.29 -2.72
N ARG A 442 5.43 -38.08 -1.76
CA ARG A 442 6.72 -37.82 -1.11
C ARG A 442 7.87 -37.75 -2.12
N SER A 443 7.98 -38.70 -3.03
CA SER A 443 9.02 -38.71 -4.06
C SER A 443 8.93 -37.51 -5.00
N VAL A 444 7.71 -37.15 -5.42
CA VAL A 444 7.45 -36.00 -6.30
C VAL A 444 7.77 -34.67 -5.62
N ILE A 445 7.37 -34.50 -4.35
CA ILE A 445 7.68 -33.29 -3.58
C ILE A 445 9.19 -33.16 -3.34
N ASP A 446 9.87 -34.24 -2.94
CA ASP A 446 11.31 -34.19 -2.66
C ASP A 446 12.12 -33.89 -3.93
N SER A 447 11.83 -34.58 -5.02
CA SER A 447 12.51 -34.36 -6.31
C SER A 447 12.24 -32.96 -6.88
N GLY A 448 10.97 -32.53 -6.90
CA GLY A 448 10.58 -31.22 -7.42
C GLY A 448 11.20 -30.07 -6.62
N THR A 449 11.07 -30.09 -5.30
CA THR A 449 11.66 -29.03 -4.45
C THR A 449 13.18 -29.03 -4.49
N ALA A 450 13.83 -30.19 -4.60
CA ALA A 450 15.29 -30.27 -4.75
C ALA A 450 15.78 -29.62 -6.05
N GLN A 451 15.13 -29.92 -7.18
CA GLN A 451 15.47 -29.30 -8.46
C GLN A 451 15.22 -27.79 -8.47
N PHE A 452 14.14 -27.33 -7.84
CA PHE A 452 13.90 -25.89 -7.75
C PHE A 452 14.99 -25.18 -6.95
N ARG A 453 15.40 -25.72 -5.79
CA ARG A 453 16.51 -25.16 -5.00
C ARG A 453 17.81 -25.10 -5.79
N GLN A 454 18.10 -26.10 -6.60
CA GLN A 454 19.27 -26.08 -7.49
C GLN A 454 19.21 -24.90 -8.48
N LYS A 455 18.06 -24.66 -9.12
CA LYS A 455 17.88 -23.49 -10.00
C LYS A 455 18.05 -22.16 -9.26
N VAL A 456 17.49 -22.06 -8.05
CA VAL A 456 17.67 -20.85 -7.21
C VAL A 456 19.16 -20.64 -6.88
N ALA A 457 19.90 -21.71 -6.61
CA ALA A 457 21.35 -21.64 -6.39
C ALA A 457 22.11 -21.18 -7.65
N GLU A 458 21.71 -21.64 -8.84
CA GLU A 458 22.27 -21.20 -10.12
C GLU A 458 22.01 -19.70 -10.38
N HIS A 459 20.79 -19.22 -10.15
CA HIS A 459 20.46 -17.80 -10.28
C HIS A 459 21.17 -16.93 -9.23
N GLY A 460 21.23 -17.40 -7.98
CA GLY A 460 21.99 -16.75 -6.92
C GLY A 460 23.48 -16.64 -7.23
N ARG A 461 24.05 -17.70 -7.83
CA ARG A 461 25.45 -17.71 -8.30
C ARG A 461 25.68 -16.69 -9.41
N ALA A 462 24.83 -16.67 -10.44
CA ALA A 462 24.95 -15.70 -11.52
C ALA A 462 24.90 -14.26 -10.98
N TYR A 463 24.02 -14.00 -10.02
CA TYR A 463 23.93 -12.69 -9.39
C TYR A 463 25.16 -12.36 -8.52
N ALA A 464 25.65 -13.32 -7.74
CA ALA A 464 26.87 -13.19 -6.95
C ALA A 464 28.10 -12.90 -7.83
N GLU A 465 28.26 -13.62 -8.95
CA GLU A 465 29.35 -13.43 -9.91
C GLU A 465 29.29 -12.03 -10.55
N HIS A 466 28.08 -11.57 -10.91
CA HIS A 466 27.88 -10.20 -11.40
C HIS A 466 28.27 -9.12 -10.36
N MET A 467 28.22 -9.47 -9.08
CA MET A 467 28.50 -8.60 -7.93
C MET A 467 29.90 -8.75 -7.37
N GLN A 468 30.68 -9.72 -7.84
CA GLN A 468 31.93 -10.13 -7.22
C GLN A 468 32.92 -8.98 -7.11
N GLU A 469 33.09 -8.21 -8.18
CA GLU A 469 34.05 -7.11 -8.24
C GLU A 469 33.67 -5.95 -7.32
N VAL A 470 32.41 -5.50 -7.35
CA VAL A 470 31.94 -4.42 -6.46
C VAL A 470 31.90 -4.86 -5.00
N GLY A 471 31.58 -6.14 -4.75
CA GLY A 471 31.68 -6.75 -3.44
C GLY A 471 33.12 -6.75 -2.92
N TRP A 472 34.09 -7.13 -3.75
CA TRP A 472 35.51 -7.07 -3.41
C TRP A 472 35.96 -5.64 -3.10
N LEU A 473 35.55 -4.64 -3.91
CA LEU A 473 35.86 -3.23 -3.68
C LEU A 473 35.29 -2.73 -2.35
N ILE A 474 34.02 -3.03 -2.05
CA ILE A 474 33.38 -2.66 -0.78
C ILE A 474 34.08 -3.33 0.41
N GLN A 475 34.40 -4.61 0.31
CA GLN A 475 35.05 -5.39 1.37
C GLN A 475 36.46 -4.87 1.68
N ASN A 476 37.24 -4.57 0.64
CA ASN A 476 38.65 -4.24 0.81
C ASN A 476 38.90 -2.74 1.02
N GLN A 477 38.06 -1.88 0.44
CA GLN A 477 38.25 -0.43 0.45
C GLN A 477 37.18 0.31 1.25
N GLY A 478 35.96 -0.22 1.31
CA GLY A 478 34.82 0.49 1.91
C GLY A 478 34.92 0.72 3.42
N GLY A 479 35.72 -0.08 4.13
CA GLY A 479 35.99 0.12 5.56
C GLY A 479 36.74 1.42 5.90
N THR A 480 37.27 2.12 4.90
CA THR A 480 37.94 3.42 5.06
C THR A 480 37.04 4.62 4.83
N MET A 481 35.78 4.41 4.44
CA MET A 481 34.85 5.46 4.02
C MET A 481 33.72 5.68 5.02
N THR A 482 33.16 6.89 5.00
CA THR A 482 31.84 7.13 5.57
C THR A 482 30.75 6.44 4.72
N PRO A 483 29.54 6.19 5.26
CA PRO A 483 28.45 5.61 4.49
C PRO A 483 28.12 6.37 3.20
N ASP A 484 28.12 7.71 3.25
CA ASP A 484 27.85 8.56 2.08
C ASP A 484 28.95 8.46 1.03
N GLN A 485 30.22 8.46 1.45
CA GLN A 485 31.36 8.28 0.55
C GLN A 485 31.32 6.91 -0.13
N LEU A 486 30.97 5.86 0.62
CA LEU A 486 30.86 4.51 0.08
C LEU A 486 29.67 4.40 -0.89
N GLN A 487 28.53 5.02 -0.60
CA GLN A 487 27.39 5.07 -1.52
C GLN A 487 27.75 5.76 -2.82
N GLN A 488 28.48 6.87 -2.74
CA GLN A 488 28.96 7.58 -3.92
C GLN A 488 29.96 6.75 -4.72
N ALA A 489 30.92 6.09 -4.05
CA ALA A 489 31.90 5.22 -4.70
C ALA A 489 31.25 4.06 -5.46
N VAL A 490 30.22 3.44 -4.88
CA VAL A 490 29.43 2.37 -5.52
C VAL A 490 28.62 2.92 -6.71
N ALA A 491 28.04 4.11 -6.57
CA ALA A 491 27.29 4.74 -7.65
C ALA A 491 28.20 5.10 -8.85
N ASP A 492 29.38 5.64 -8.59
CA ASP A 492 30.36 5.98 -9.63
C ASP A 492 30.96 4.72 -10.27
N TYR A 493 31.19 3.66 -9.50
CA TYR A 493 31.51 2.33 -10.04
C TYR A 493 30.42 1.83 -11.00
N ALA A 494 29.15 1.84 -10.59
CA ALA A 494 28.04 1.39 -11.42
C ALA A 494 27.96 2.19 -12.73
N LYS A 495 28.13 3.51 -12.64
CA LYS A 495 28.20 4.41 -13.80
C LYS A 495 29.36 4.07 -14.73
N SER A 496 30.51 3.69 -14.18
CA SER A 496 31.69 3.28 -14.97
C SER A 496 31.48 1.99 -15.77
N LYS A 497 30.62 1.08 -15.28
CA LYS A 497 30.25 -0.18 -15.97
C LYS A 497 29.21 0.03 -17.07
N GLY A 498 28.44 1.11 -16.98
CA GLY A 498 27.43 1.47 -17.97
C GLY A 498 26.04 0.87 -17.72
N PRO A 499 25.01 1.32 -18.46
CA PRO A 499 23.61 1.01 -18.19
C PRO A 499 23.24 -0.46 -18.44
N GLU A 500 23.94 -1.16 -19.33
CA GLU A 500 23.69 -2.58 -19.62
C GLU A 500 24.06 -3.48 -18.43
N TRP A 501 25.18 -3.18 -17.76
CA TRP A 501 25.58 -3.88 -16.53
C TRP A 501 24.53 -3.69 -15.43
N GLU A 502 24.06 -2.45 -15.23
CA GLU A 502 23.02 -2.14 -14.25
C GLU A 502 21.67 -2.83 -14.56
N ALA A 503 21.26 -2.85 -15.83
CA ALA A 503 20.02 -3.50 -16.25
C ALA A 503 20.07 -5.02 -16.03
N GLU A 504 21.20 -5.65 -16.39
CA GLU A 504 21.41 -7.09 -16.20
C GLU A 504 21.40 -7.47 -14.73
N GLY A 505 22.09 -6.69 -13.89
CA GLY A 505 22.12 -6.92 -12.45
C GLY A 505 20.76 -6.75 -11.77
N LYS A 506 19.98 -5.73 -12.15
CA LYS A 506 18.59 -5.59 -11.68
C LYS A 506 17.70 -6.75 -12.13
N ARG A 507 17.88 -7.24 -13.35
CA ARG A 507 17.16 -8.42 -13.85
C ARG A 507 17.47 -9.66 -13.00
N MET A 508 18.75 -9.92 -12.73
CA MET A 508 19.19 -11.03 -11.87
C MET A 508 18.65 -10.92 -10.44
N GLN A 509 18.65 -9.72 -9.86
CA GLN A 509 18.06 -9.47 -8.53
C GLN A 509 16.56 -9.78 -8.52
N GLN A 510 15.82 -9.30 -9.53
CA GLN A 510 14.38 -9.55 -9.65
C GLN A 510 14.08 -11.04 -9.85
N GLN A 511 14.88 -11.73 -10.66
CA GLN A 511 14.79 -13.18 -10.84
C GLN A 511 14.95 -13.91 -9.49
N LEU A 512 15.96 -13.54 -8.71
CA LEU A 512 16.22 -14.15 -7.39
C LEU A 512 15.12 -13.83 -6.38
N ALA A 513 14.58 -12.60 -6.40
CA ALA A 513 13.44 -12.22 -5.56
C ALA A 513 12.18 -13.02 -5.92
N GLN A 514 11.89 -13.22 -7.20
CA GLN A 514 10.76 -14.05 -7.67
C GLN A 514 10.93 -15.51 -7.25
N ASP A 515 12.15 -16.05 -7.33
CA ASP A 515 12.43 -17.40 -6.83
C ASP A 515 12.20 -17.50 -5.33
N GLY A 516 12.60 -16.48 -4.56
CA GLY A 516 12.33 -16.39 -3.12
C GLY A 516 10.85 -16.35 -2.78
N GLU A 517 10.04 -15.62 -3.56
CA GLU A 517 8.58 -15.58 -3.41
C GLU A 517 7.96 -16.97 -3.67
N LYS A 518 8.40 -17.65 -4.73
CA LYS A 518 7.95 -19.02 -5.02
C LYS A 518 8.35 -19.99 -3.91
N LEU A 519 9.58 -19.89 -3.39
CA LEU A 519 10.04 -20.70 -2.25
C LEU A 519 9.20 -20.45 -0.99
N LEU A 520 8.91 -19.18 -0.65
CA LEU A 520 8.01 -18.83 0.45
C LEU A 520 6.63 -19.46 0.26
N THR A 521 6.10 -19.40 -0.96
CA THR A 521 4.81 -19.99 -1.30
C THR A 521 4.84 -21.50 -1.12
N GLN A 522 5.85 -22.19 -1.65
CA GLN A 522 6.02 -23.64 -1.47
C GLN A 522 6.15 -24.01 0.02
N VAL A 523 6.97 -23.29 0.79
CA VAL A 523 7.14 -23.50 2.24
C VAL A 523 5.80 -23.32 2.98
N SER A 524 5.02 -22.29 2.64
CA SER A 524 3.71 -22.05 3.25
C SER A 524 2.73 -23.20 2.99
N VAL A 525 2.70 -23.73 1.77
CA VAL A 525 1.82 -24.84 1.36
C VAL A 525 2.27 -26.16 2.01
N LEU A 526 3.57 -26.44 2.00
CA LEU A 526 4.13 -27.61 2.70
C LEU A 526 3.82 -27.55 4.20
N GLY A 527 3.81 -26.35 4.78
CA GLY A 527 3.39 -26.12 6.16
C GLY A 527 2.03 -26.73 6.47
N GLN A 528 1.05 -26.54 5.58
CA GLN A 528 -0.27 -27.16 5.69
C GLN A 528 -0.23 -28.68 5.50
N GLY A 529 0.66 -29.15 4.62
CA GLY A 529 0.94 -30.58 4.41
C GLY A 529 1.36 -31.31 5.69
N THR A 530 1.96 -30.62 6.67
CA THR A 530 2.35 -31.22 7.97
C THR A 530 1.17 -31.63 8.86
N ASN A 531 -0.02 -31.09 8.59
CA ASN A 531 -1.21 -31.36 9.40
C ASN A 531 -1.84 -32.73 9.12
N ALA A 532 -1.57 -33.32 7.95
CA ALA A 532 -2.08 -34.63 7.57
C ALA A 532 -1.01 -35.72 7.75
N PRO A 533 -1.29 -36.84 8.45
CA PRO A 533 -0.31 -37.90 8.66
C PRO A 533 0.34 -38.45 7.38
N ALA A 534 -0.44 -38.56 6.29
CA ALA A 534 0.03 -39.10 5.01
C ALA A 534 1.11 -38.24 4.34
N THR A 535 1.11 -36.92 4.57
CA THR A 535 2.03 -35.96 3.93
C THR A 535 2.99 -35.31 4.90
N ARG A 536 2.89 -35.63 6.19
CA ARG A 536 3.59 -34.89 7.26
C ARG A 536 5.10 -34.93 7.11
N ASP A 537 5.66 -36.13 7.04
CA ASP A 537 7.11 -36.32 7.02
C ASP A 537 7.73 -35.77 5.73
N ALA A 538 7.05 -35.97 4.59
CA ALA A 538 7.46 -35.43 3.30
C ALA A 538 7.51 -33.89 3.33
N SER A 539 6.47 -33.27 3.90
CA SER A 539 6.37 -31.82 3.97
C SER A 539 7.40 -31.23 4.93
N ALA A 540 7.54 -31.82 6.12
CA ALA A 540 8.52 -31.37 7.12
C ALA A 540 9.96 -31.48 6.58
N GLN A 541 10.31 -32.58 5.90
CA GLN A 541 11.63 -32.76 5.27
C GLN A 541 11.87 -31.74 4.14
N ALA A 542 10.87 -31.48 3.31
CA ALA A 542 11.00 -30.49 2.22
C ALA A 542 11.18 -29.07 2.76
N ILE A 543 10.44 -28.68 3.81
CA ILE A 543 10.64 -27.41 4.52
C ILE A 543 12.04 -27.37 5.13
N GLU A 544 12.45 -28.43 5.83
CA GLU A 544 13.76 -28.51 6.48
C GLU A 544 14.90 -28.30 5.47
N LYS A 545 14.90 -29.06 4.36
CA LYS A 545 15.92 -28.96 3.31
C LYS A 545 15.93 -27.58 2.67
N THR A 546 14.75 -26.99 2.45
CA THR A 546 14.63 -25.65 1.85
C THR A 546 15.13 -24.56 2.77
N LEU A 547 14.77 -24.60 4.05
CA LEU A 547 15.27 -23.65 5.03
C LEU A 547 16.70 -23.95 5.49
N GLN A 548 17.32 -25.06 5.08
CA GLN A 548 18.74 -25.34 5.29
C GLN A 548 19.61 -24.91 4.11
N ASP A 549 19.05 -24.95 2.90
CA ASP A 549 19.71 -24.50 1.68
C ASP A 549 19.97 -22.99 1.75
N PRO A 550 21.22 -22.53 1.72
CA PRO A 550 21.48 -21.12 1.93
C PRO A 550 20.99 -20.24 0.75
N ALA A 551 20.76 -20.77 -0.46
CA ALA A 551 20.40 -19.97 -1.65
C ALA A 551 18.92 -19.74 -1.59
N ALA A 552 18.18 -20.78 -1.18
CA ALA A 552 16.80 -20.61 -0.78
C ALA A 552 16.66 -19.55 0.32
N ARG A 553 17.50 -19.56 1.37
CA ARG A 553 17.47 -18.49 2.40
C ARG A 553 17.72 -17.11 1.80
N THR A 554 18.76 -16.98 0.98
CA THR A 554 19.15 -15.71 0.36
C THR A 554 18.06 -15.18 -0.57
N ALA A 555 17.47 -16.04 -1.39
CA ALA A 555 16.37 -15.70 -2.27
C ALA A 555 15.13 -15.26 -1.48
N ILE A 556 14.75 -16.01 -0.44
CA ILE A 556 13.63 -15.66 0.44
C ILE A 556 13.86 -14.31 1.13
N SER A 557 15.04 -14.07 1.69
CA SER A 557 15.39 -12.79 2.31
C SER A 557 15.33 -11.65 1.29
N THR A 558 15.85 -11.87 0.08
CA THR A 558 15.78 -10.91 -1.03
C THR A 558 14.33 -10.60 -1.40
N ALA A 559 13.47 -11.62 -1.50
CA ALA A 559 12.04 -11.46 -1.78
C ALA A 559 11.34 -10.61 -0.71
N LEU A 560 11.55 -10.91 0.58
CA LEU A 560 10.94 -10.16 1.69
C LEU A 560 11.43 -8.72 1.77
N LYS A 561 12.70 -8.46 1.47
CA LYS A 561 13.29 -7.11 1.47
C LYS A 561 12.81 -6.27 0.29
N THR A 562 12.73 -6.85 -0.89
CA THR A 562 12.31 -6.19 -2.14
C THR A 562 10.80 -6.02 -2.25
N ASN A 563 10.04 -6.99 -1.74
CA ASN A 563 8.58 -6.99 -1.75
C ASN A 563 8.01 -7.31 -0.35
N PRO A 564 8.02 -6.35 0.59
CA PRO A 564 7.45 -6.56 1.92
C PRO A 564 5.96 -6.95 1.89
N ALA A 565 5.21 -6.58 0.84
CA ALA A 565 3.79 -6.91 0.72
C ALA A 565 3.50 -8.43 0.72
N LEU A 566 4.51 -9.28 0.47
CA LEU A 566 4.41 -10.75 0.59
C LEU A 566 4.01 -11.23 2.00
N THR A 567 4.22 -10.40 3.02
CA THR A 567 3.79 -10.70 4.40
C THR A 567 2.33 -10.34 4.66
N THR A 568 1.60 -9.91 3.64
CA THR A 568 0.19 -9.56 3.69
C THR A 568 -0.63 -10.51 2.81
N GLY A 569 -1.96 -10.40 2.86
CA GLY A 569 -2.85 -11.23 2.06
C GLY A 569 -2.74 -12.72 2.39
N VAL A 570 -3.12 -13.59 1.44
CA VAL A 570 -3.22 -15.04 1.66
C VAL A 570 -1.87 -15.68 2.02
N LEU A 571 -0.78 -15.25 1.35
CA LEU A 571 0.55 -15.78 1.65
C LEU A 571 1.00 -15.40 3.06
N GLY A 572 0.84 -14.12 3.45
CA GLY A 572 1.17 -13.65 4.80
C GLY A 572 0.43 -14.41 5.90
N GLU A 573 -0.87 -14.63 5.72
CA GLU A 573 -1.70 -15.42 6.64
C GLU A 573 -1.19 -16.87 6.79
N ARG A 574 -0.86 -17.52 5.67
CA ARG A 574 -0.32 -18.89 5.69
C ARG A 574 1.04 -18.97 6.36
N MET A 575 1.87 -17.94 6.22
CA MET A 575 3.16 -17.87 6.89
C MET A 575 2.98 -17.72 8.41
N LEU A 576 2.05 -16.86 8.86
CA LEU A 576 1.69 -16.77 10.28
C LEU A 576 1.18 -18.12 10.82
N ASP A 577 0.35 -18.82 10.06
CA ASP A 577 -0.11 -20.17 10.41
C ASP A 577 1.03 -21.19 10.46
N LEU A 578 1.97 -21.12 9.52
CA LEU A 578 3.18 -21.96 9.50
C LEU A 578 3.99 -21.78 10.79
N PHE A 579 4.24 -20.53 11.21
CA PHE A 579 4.98 -20.23 12.44
C PHE A 579 4.22 -20.68 13.69
N ALA A 580 2.89 -20.62 13.66
CA ALA A 580 2.05 -21.06 14.77
C ALA A 580 1.90 -22.60 14.85
N ASN A 581 2.13 -23.32 13.74
CA ASN A 581 1.85 -24.75 13.60
C ASN A 581 2.79 -25.62 14.46
N PRO A 582 2.28 -26.40 15.42
CA PRO A 582 3.11 -27.23 16.30
C PRO A 582 3.85 -28.36 15.57
N ASN A 583 3.36 -28.81 14.40
CA ASN A 583 4.07 -29.83 13.59
C ASN A 583 5.30 -29.24 12.88
N VAL A 584 5.41 -27.91 12.84
CA VAL A 584 6.53 -27.16 12.26
C VAL A 584 7.38 -26.54 13.38
N SER A 585 6.76 -25.86 14.33
CA SER A 585 7.44 -25.17 15.44
C SER A 585 7.80 -26.10 16.62
N GLY A 586 7.29 -27.33 16.67
CA GLY A 586 7.49 -28.26 17.77
C GLY A 586 8.81 -29.03 17.71
N PRO A 587 9.21 -29.63 16.57
CA PRO A 587 10.48 -30.34 16.46
C PRO A 587 11.66 -29.36 16.59
N ALA A 588 12.54 -29.55 17.59
CA ALA A 588 13.66 -28.64 17.87
C ALA A 588 14.57 -28.38 16.65
N LYS A 589 14.76 -29.40 15.78
CA LYS A 589 15.51 -29.27 14.52
C LYS A 589 14.84 -28.31 13.53
N LEU A 590 13.52 -28.31 13.45
CA LEU A 590 12.77 -27.46 12.52
C LEU A 590 12.55 -26.05 13.11
N LEU A 591 12.32 -25.96 14.42
CA LEU A 591 12.16 -24.69 15.14
C LEU A 591 13.35 -23.75 14.90
N ASN A 592 14.58 -24.23 15.11
CA ASN A 592 15.79 -23.43 14.88
C ASN A 592 15.96 -22.97 13.42
N ARG A 593 15.31 -23.65 12.46
CA ARG A 593 15.37 -23.33 11.01
C ARG A 593 14.26 -22.38 10.58
N VAL A 594 13.17 -22.32 11.33
CA VAL A 594 12.05 -21.42 11.09
C VAL A 594 12.24 -20.09 11.83
N THR A 595 13.06 -20.06 12.88
CA THR A 595 13.37 -18.83 13.63
C THR A 595 13.96 -17.71 12.78
N TRP A 596 15.00 -17.96 11.95
CA TRP A 596 15.59 -16.92 11.10
C TRP A 596 14.56 -16.36 10.10
N LEU A 597 13.77 -17.26 9.48
CA LEU A 597 12.72 -16.89 8.53
C LEU A 597 11.66 -16.04 9.22
N GLY A 598 11.35 -16.34 10.49
CA GLY A 598 10.45 -15.55 11.31
C GLY A 598 10.94 -14.14 11.57
N GLN A 599 12.26 -13.92 11.69
CA GLN A 599 12.85 -12.59 11.88
C GLN A 599 12.77 -11.72 10.62
N ASP A 600 13.15 -12.28 9.46
CA ASP A 600 13.04 -11.59 8.17
C ASP A 600 11.57 -11.31 7.82
N PHE A 601 10.69 -12.29 8.08
CA PHE A 601 9.24 -12.12 7.90
C PHE A 601 8.69 -11.06 8.84
N ALA A 602 9.06 -11.05 10.12
CA ALA A 602 8.58 -10.04 11.07
C ALA A 602 9.00 -8.62 10.67
N THR A 603 10.23 -8.48 10.20
CA THR A 603 10.76 -7.21 9.69
C THR A 603 9.96 -6.73 8.48
N ALA A 604 9.76 -7.59 7.48
CA ALA A 604 8.95 -7.29 6.32
C ALA A 604 7.47 -7.05 6.68
N TYR A 605 6.93 -7.77 7.67
CA TYR A 605 5.56 -7.63 8.16
C TYR A 605 5.31 -6.26 8.76
N VAL A 606 6.20 -5.77 9.63
CA VAL A 606 6.12 -4.42 10.19
C VAL A 606 6.29 -3.38 9.09
N LYS A 607 7.23 -3.60 8.17
CA LYS A 607 7.43 -2.68 7.03
C LYS A 607 6.16 -2.58 6.17
N ALA A 608 5.52 -3.69 5.81
CA ALA A 608 4.36 -3.70 4.93
C ALA A 608 3.05 -3.27 5.61
N ASN A 609 2.79 -3.76 6.83
CA ASN A 609 1.52 -3.53 7.51
C ASN A 609 1.49 -2.23 8.31
N VAL A 610 2.65 -1.70 8.70
CA VAL A 610 2.75 -0.53 9.58
C VAL A 610 3.41 0.62 8.83
N LEU A 611 4.68 0.49 8.44
CA LEU A 611 5.44 1.62 7.87
C LEU A 611 4.96 2.03 6.48
N GLN A 612 4.69 1.09 5.58
CA GLN A 612 4.21 1.36 4.22
C GLN A 612 2.77 1.84 4.17
N GLN A 613 1.92 1.49 5.13
CA GLN A 613 0.57 2.09 5.23
C GLN A 613 0.64 3.56 5.69
N MET A 614 1.79 3.97 6.23
CA MET A 614 2.07 5.36 6.63
C MET A 614 2.81 6.14 5.54
N GLU A 615 3.42 5.47 4.56
CA GLU A 615 3.94 6.07 3.31
C GLU A 615 2.86 6.04 2.23
N VAL A 616 2.49 7.20 1.70
CA VAL A 616 1.89 7.48 0.37
C VAL A 616 0.94 8.68 0.48
N GLY A 617 0.89 9.48 -0.60
CA GLY A 617 0.13 10.73 -0.77
C GLY A 617 -1.40 10.64 -0.68
N THR A 618 -1.93 9.83 0.22
CA THR A 618 -3.33 9.80 0.67
C THR A 618 -3.51 10.40 2.06
N LEU A 619 -2.43 10.56 2.84
CA LEU A 619 -2.50 11.14 4.18
C LEU A 619 -2.50 12.67 4.10
N HIS A 620 -3.68 13.24 3.97
CA HIS A 620 -3.86 14.67 4.13
C HIS A 620 -3.68 15.02 5.62
N PRO A 621 -2.77 15.95 5.98
CA PRO A 621 -2.46 16.25 7.38
C PRO A 621 -3.62 16.87 8.20
N ARG A 622 -4.83 16.93 7.63
CA ARG A 622 -6.06 17.43 8.25
C ARG A 622 -7.21 16.41 8.23
N ASP A 623 -6.99 15.20 7.73
CA ASP A 623 -8.05 14.21 7.51
C ASP A 623 -8.12 13.17 8.62
N TYR A 624 -9.32 12.95 9.15
CA TYR A 624 -9.56 12.03 10.27
C TYR A 624 -9.31 10.56 9.86
N ASP A 625 -9.51 10.24 8.59
CA ASP A 625 -9.33 8.90 8.01
C ASP A 625 -7.88 8.41 8.04
N SER A 626 -6.91 9.34 8.04
CA SER A 626 -5.47 9.04 8.11
C SER A 626 -5.04 8.45 9.47
N ILE A 627 -5.65 8.94 10.55
CA ILE A 627 -5.40 8.46 11.92
C ILE A 627 -6.03 7.08 12.11
N GLU A 628 -7.21 6.86 11.55
CA GLU A 628 -7.88 5.56 11.59
C GLU A 628 -7.14 4.50 10.76
N GLN A 629 -6.58 4.85 9.60
CA GLN A 629 -5.70 3.95 8.84
C GLN A 629 -4.44 3.54 9.62
N ALA A 630 -3.80 4.49 10.32
CA ALA A 630 -2.66 4.20 11.18
C ALA A 630 -3.02 3.29 12.37
N LYS A 631 -4.19 3.49 12.99
CA LYS A 631 -4.71 2.60 14.04
C LYS A 631 -5.05 1.21 13.51
N GLN A 632 -5.63 1.11 12.33
CA GLN A 632 -5.92 -0.17 11.68
C GLN A 632 -4.64 -0.93 11.36
N ALA A 633 -3.60 -0.24 10.88
CA ALA A 633 -2.25 -0.78 10.68
C ALA A 633 -1.65 -1.32 11.98
N LEU A 634 -1.73 -0.57 13.08
CA LEU A 634 -1.27 -1.02 14.40
C LEU A 634 -2.05 -2.21 14.94
N ASN A 635 -3.36 -2.22 14.76
CA ASN A 635 -4.21 -3.32 15.22
C ASN A 635 -3.81 -4.66 14.59
N LYS A 636 -3.20 -4.67 13.40
CA LYS A 636 -2.67 -5.91 12.79
C LYS A 636 -1.53 -6.53 13.60
N MET A 637 -0.73 -5.73 14.33
CA MET A 637 0.32 -6.27 15.21
C MET A 637 -0.23 -7.02 16.43
N ARG A 638 -1.51 -6.81 16.78
CA ARG A 638 -2.19 -7.56 17.86
C ARG A 638 -2.50 -9.01 17.49
N ASP A 639 -2.20 -9.45 16.27
CA ASP A 639 -2.39 -10.83 15.85
C ASP A 639 -1.66 -11.80 16.80
N THR A 640 -2.39 -12.76 17.37
CA THR A 640 -1.87 -13.75 18.33
C THR A 640 -0.74 -14.59 17.75
N ARG A 641 -0.80 -14.93 16.46
CA ARG A 641 0.23 -15.71 15.75
C ARG A 641 1.48 -14.84 15.55
N PHE A 642 1.30 -13.57 15.21
CA PHE A 642 2.40 -12.60 15.14
C PHE A 642 3.05 -12.37 16.51
N ALA A 643 2.28 -12.20 17.59
CA ALA A 643 2.83 -12.10 18.95
C ALA A 643 3.70 -13.33 19.30
N LYS A 644 3.20 -14.53 18.97
CA LYS A 644 3.94 -15.79 19.16
C LYS A 644 5.21 -15.85 18.31
N LEU A 645 5.18 -15.37 17.06
CA LEU A 645 6.35 -15.24 16.19
C LEU A 645 7.41 -14.34 16.82
N MET A 646 6.98 -13.24 17.43
CA MET A 646 7.83 -12.28 18.12
C MET A 646 8.31 -12.75 19.49
N GLY A 647 7.97 -13.99 19.91
CA GLY A 647 8.39 -14.55 21.18
C GLY A 647 7.76 -13.88 22.40
N VAL A 648 6.63 -13.18 22.23
CA VAL A 648 5.90 -12.50 23.30
C VAL A 648 4.48 -13.03 23.42
N SER A 649 3.85 -12.85 24.58
CA SER A 649 2.45 -13.22 24.75
C SER A 649 1.52 -12.22 24.04
N PRO A 650 0.30 -12.63 23.64
CA PRO A 650 -0.69 -11.70 23.07
C PRO A 650 -0.99 -10.52 23.97
N THR A 651 -1.01 -10.73 25.29
CA THR A 651 -1.20 -9.66 26.28
C THR A 651 -0.05 -8.65 26.25
N GLN A 652 1.20 -9.13 26.19
CA GLN A 652 2.37 -8.26 26.09
C GLN A 652 2.40 -7.49 24.76
N MET A 653 1.98 -8.12 23.66
CA MET A 653 1.87 -7.44 22.37
C MET A 653 0.76 -6.39 22.37
N ASN A 654 -0.39 -6.68 23.00
CA ASN A 654 -1.46 -5.69 23.19
C ASN A 654 -0.97 -4.50 24.00
N GLN A 655 -0.25 -4.73 25.11
CA GLN A 655 0.36 -3.66 25.91
C GLN A 655 1.34 -2.80 25.09
N ALA A 656 2.12 -3.43 24.21
CA ALA A 656 3.03 -2.72 23.32
C ALA A 656 2.27 -1.88 22.28
N VAL A 657 1.20 -2.42 21.69
CA VAL A 657 0.34 -1.68 20.76
C VAL A 657 -0.44 -0.55 21.46
N ASP A 658 -0.87 -0.74 22.70
CA ASP A 658 -1.51 0.30 23.50
C ASP A 658 -0.54 1.45 23.79
N ALA A 659 0.70 1.13 24.18
CA ALA A 659 1.75 2.12 24.38
C ALA A 659 2.09 2.88 23.09
N LEU A 660 1.96 2.21 21.93
CA LEU A 660 2.10 2.82 20.61
C LEU A 660 0.94 3.76 20.26
N ASP A 661 -0.30 3.37 20.56
CA ASP A 661 -1.49 4.20 20.34
C ASP A 661 -1.43 5.50 21.17
N GLU A 662 -0.77 5.48 22.34
CA GLU A 662 -0.55 6.69 23.16
C GLU A 662 0.35 7.76 22.50
N ILE A 663 1.04 7.44 21.41
CA ILE A 663 1.99 8.34 20.71
C ILE A 663 1.29 9.22 19.67
N HIS A 664 -0.01 9.04 19.44
CA HIS A 664 -0.78 9.84 18.48
C HIS A 664 -0.62 11.35 18.75
N PHE A 665 -0.57 12.12 17.65
CA PHE A 665 -0.42 13.57 17.71
C PHE A 665 -1.73 14.25 18.11
N ARG A 666 -1.64 15.20 19.04
CA ARG A 666 -2.74 16.05 19.49
C ARG A 666 -2.56 17.45 18.94
N ARG A 667 -3.67 18.12 18.56
CA ARG A 667 -3.63 19.52 18.11
C ARG A 667 -2.94 20.39 19.17
N GLY A 668 -1.83 21.05 18.80
CA GLY A 668 -1.06 21.94 19.67
C GLY A 668 0.14 21.29 20.38
N ASP A 669 0.45 20.02 20.09
CA ASP A 669 1.64 19.36 20.63
C ASP A 669 2.95 20.05 20.22
N THR A 670 3.93 20.04 21.14
CA THR A 670 5.30 20.52 20.92
C THR A 670 6.28 19.34 20.79
N PHE A 671 7.47 19.59 20.26
CA PHE A 671 8.54 18.59 20.19
C PHE A 671 8.92 18.01 21.56
N ALA A 672 8.91 18.84 22.62
CA ALA A 672 9.20 18.40 23.99
C ALA A 672 8.15 17.42 24.52
N SER A 673 6.87 17.64 24.22
CA SER A 673 5.79 16.70 24.58
C SER A 673 5.85 15.38 23.80
N LEU A 674 6.37 15.40 22.56
CA LEU A 674 6.56 14.20 21.76
C LEU A 674 7.75 13.36 22.28
N ASP A 675 8.88 14.01 22.60
CA ASP A 675 10.05 13.38 23.22
C ASP A 675 9.69 12.63 24.51
N GLN A 676 8.92 13.26 25.40
CA GLN A 676 8.46 12.61 26.63
C GLN A 676 7.60 11.37 26.38
N ARG A 677 6.75 11.38 25.35
CA ARG A 677 5.92 10.22 24.99
C ARG A 677 6.72 9.10 24.33
N ILE A 678 7.71 9.43 23.50
CA ILE A 678 8.63 8.44 22.91
C ILE A 678 9.50 7.79 24.00
N LYS A 679 9.99 8.57 24.97
CA LYS A 679 10.70 8.05 26.15
C LYS A 679 9.81 7.13 26.97
N LYS A 680 8.58 7.57 27.27
CA LYS A 680 7.58 6.75 27.97
C LYS A 680 7.28 5.45 27.23
N LEU A 681 7.15 5.48 25.90
CA LEU A 681 7.03 4.26 25.08
C LEU A 681 8.24 3.35 25.32
N SER A 682 9.47 3.87 25.15
CA SER A 682 10.66 3.03 25.29
C SER A 682 10.78 2.41 26.69
N ASP A 683 10.51 3.18 27.74
CA ASP A 683 10.51 2.69 29.13
C ASP A 683 9.43 1.61 29.34
N THR A 684 8.25 1.81 28.76
CA THR A 684 7.15 0.83 28.82
C THR A 684 7.55 -0.48 28.13
N LEU A 685 8.17 -0.38 26.94
CA LEU A 685 8.64 -1.55 26.19
C LEU A 685 9.81 -2.25 26.88
N ASP A 686 10.74 -1.51 27.50
CA ASP A 686 11.82 -2.10 28.32
C ASP A 686 11.28 -2.85 29.56
N GLY A 687 10.11 -2.47 30.06
CA GLY A 687 9.40 -3.18 31.13
C GLY A 687 8.73 -4.49 30.68
N ILE A 688 8.60 -4.73 29.37
CA ILE A 688 7.96 -5.92 28.82
C ILE A 688 9.04 -6.93 28.39
N LYS A 689 9.10 -8.06 29.10
CA LYS A 689 10.02 -9.16 28.78
C LYS A 689 9.85 -9.62 27.32
N GLY A 690 10.94 -9.57 26.55
CA GLY A 690 10.98 -9.89 25.12
C GLY A 690 10.89 -8.66 24.20
N LEU A 691 10.52 -7.48 24.70
CA LEU A 691 10.43 -6.21 23.97
C LEU A 691 11.47 -5.17 24.43
N GLU A 692 12.52 -5.60 25.11
CA GLU A 692 13.62 -4.74 25.53
C GLU A 692 14.30 -4.08 24.31
N LYS A 693 14.91 -2.92 24.50
CA LYS A 693 15.63 -2.19 23.43
C LYS A 693 16.77 -2.98 22.77
N THR A 694 17.20 -4.07 23.41
CA THR A 694 18.23 -4.99 22.91
C THR A 694 17.67 -6.19 22.16
N THR A 695 16.35 -6.33 22.03
CA THR A 695 15.70 -7.43 21.30
C THR A 695 15.10 -6.94 19.98
N LEU A 696 15.12 -7.80 18.95
CA LEU A 696 14.50 -7.50 17.66
C LEU A 696 13.01 -7.11 17.79
N PRO A 697 12.18 -7.82 18.59
CA PRO A 697 10.81 -7.40 18.82
C PRO A 697 10.66 -6.03 19.45
N GLY A 698 11.49 -5.71 20.45
CA GLY A 698 11.48 -4.41 21.08
C GLY A 698 11.80 -3.29 20.08
N GLN A 699 12.74 -3.53 19.17
CA GLN A 699 13.15 -2.52 18.21
C GLN A 699 12.17 -2.34 17.06
N LEU A 700 11.57 -3.42 16.55
CA LEU A 700 10.53 -3.34 15.53
C LEU A 700 9.31 -2.55 16.01
N VAL A 701 8.90 -2.76 17.26
CA VAL A 701 7.81 -2.00 17.89
C VAL A 701 8.21 -0.53 18.08
N ARG A 702 9.46 -0.24 18.49
CA ARG A 702 9.95 1.15 18.58
C ARG A 702 10.00 1.83 17.20
N ALA A 703 10.44 1.12 16.16
CA ALA A 703 10.47 1.64 14.78
C ALA A 703 9.06 2.00 14.28
N ALA A 704 8.06 1.15 14.58
CA ALA A 704 6.65 1.46 14.34
C ALA A 704 6.19 2.72 15.10
N GLY A 705 6.56 2.85 16.38
CA GLY A 705 6.29 4.03 17.22
C GLY A 705 6.82 5.32 16.65
N ILE A 706 8.07 5.27 16.18
CA ILE A 706 8.77 6.39 15.57
C ILE A 706 8.14 6.76 14.21
N GLY A 707 7.77 5.77 13.40
CA GLY A 707 7.05 5.98 12.14
C GLY A 707 5.75 6.78 12.33
N MET A 708 4.96 6.44 13.35
CA MET A 708 3.72 7.15 13.66
C MET A 708 3.92 8.55 14.20
N ALA A 709 4.93 8.75 15.05
CA ALA A 709 5.28 10.07 15.58
C ALA A 709 5.62 11.06 14.45
N GLY A 710 6.24 10.57 13.35
CA GLY A 710 6.56 11.36 12.17
C GLY A 710 5.34 11.85 11.38
N VAL A 711 4.26 11.05 11.29
CA VAL A 711 3.03 11.41 10.56
C VAL A 711 2.32 12.62 11.18
N GLY A 712 2.28 12.70 12.51
CA GLY A 712 1.61 13.78 13.22
C GLY A 712 2.29 15.15 13.15
N LEU A 713 3.62 15.15 12.99
CA LEU A 713 4.41 16.39 12.97
C LEU A 713 4.18 17.23 11.70
N LEU A 714 3.96 16.56 10.57
CA LEU A 714 3.67 17.19 9.27
C LEU A 714 2.28 17.86 9.22
N ALA A 715 1.36 17.47 10.11
CA ALA A 715 0.06 18.15 10.29
C ALA A 715 0.17 19.54 10.91
N SER A 716 1.31 19.86 11.53
CA SER A 716 1.44 21.02 12.40
C SER A 716 2.17 22.22 11.80
N SER A 717 2.86 22.11 10.64
CA SER A 717 3.59 23.26 10.09
C SER A 717 3.68 23.30 8.56
N GLY A 718 3.19 24.40 7.98
CA GLY A 718 3.36 24.74 6.56
C GLY A 718 4.64 25.53 6.24
N LYS A 719 5.65 25.51 7.13
CA LYS A 719 6.86 26.37 7.04
C LYS A 719 8.17 25.71 7.54
N ALA A 720 8.27 24.39 7.61
CA ALA A 720 9.42 23.70 8.21
C ALA A 720 10.37 23.10 7.15
N LEU A 721 10.82 23.91 6.18
CA LEU A 721 11.83 23.45 5.20
C LEU A 721 13.28 23.79 5.62
N ASP A 722 13.48 24.66 6.61
CA ASP A 722 14.82 25.16 7.00
C ASP A 722 15.12 25.12 8.53
N ASP A 723 14.42 24.30 9.33
CA ASP A 723 14.53 24.36 10.80
C ASP A 723 15.52 23.32 11.41
N PRO A 724 16.50 23.73 12.25
CA PRO A 724 17.40 22.84 13.01
C PRO A 724 16.70 21.88 14.00
N SER A 725 15.37 21.92 14.13
CA SER A 725 14.58 20.97 14.92
C SER A 725 14.64 19.52 14.43
N LEU A 726 14.88 19.28 13.13
CA LEU A 726 15.08 17.94 12.56
C LEU A 726 16.37 17.24 13.06
N LEU A 727 17.41 18.01 13.37
CA LEU A 727 18.66 17.51 13.96
C LEU A 727 18.47 17.06 15.42
N ASN A 728 17.70 17.83 16.19
CA ASN A 728 17.33 17.46 17.56
C ASN A 728 16.41 16.23 17.57
N MET A 729 15.60 16.05 16.52
CA MET A 729 14.76 14.87 16.31
C MET A 729 15.61 13.62 16.06
N ALA A 730 16.60 13.63 15.15
CA ALA A 730 17.48 12.49 14.91
C ALA A 730 18.27 12.05 16.17
N ARG A 731 18.69 13.00 17.01
CA ARG A 731 19.39 12.75 18.27
C ARG A 731 18.49 12.14 19.35
N VAL A 732 17.26 12.66 19.47
CA VAL A 732 16.21 12.09 20.35
C VAL A 732 15.83 10.67 19.92
N LEU A 733 15.72 10.45 18.60
CA LEU A 733 15.42 9.13 18.01
C LEU A 733 16.56 8.12 18.22
N SER A 734 17.80 8.58 18.31
CA SER A 734 18.97 7.76 18.66
C SER A 734 18.93 7.29 20.12
N ASP A 735 18.69 8.21 21.07
CA ASP A 735 18.76 7.90 22.51
C ASP A 735 17.59 7.03 23.00
N SER A 736 16.39 7.18 22.42
CA SER A 736 15.19 6.43 22.83
C SER A 736 15.09 5.03 22.21
N ALA A 737 15.79 4.74 21.13
CA ALA A 737 15.69 3.45 20.44
C ALA A 737 16.66 2.39 21.00
N GLY A 738 17.61 2.78 21.86
CA GLY A 738 18.70 1.90 22.30
C GLY A 738 19.66 1.49 21.18
N LEU A 739 19.50 2.09 19.99
CA LEU A 739 20.36 1.93 18.85
C LEU A 739 21.66 2.67 19.17
N ALA A 740 22.76 1.95 19.36
CA ALA A 740 24.08 2.56 19.48
C ALA A 740 24.49 3.16 18.12
N TRP A 741 23.95 4.33 17.79
CA TRP A 741 24.46 5.18 16.72
C TRP A 741 25.81 5.73 17.16
N ARG A 742 26.90 5.30 16.53
CA ARG A 742 28.11 6.13 16.44
C ARG A 742 28.23 6.86 15.09
N GLY A 743 27.20 6.80 14.23
CA GLY A 743 27.30 7.26 12.83
C GLY A 743 26.46 8.48 12.39
N ALA A 744 25.43 8.93 13.13
CA ALA A 744 24.49 9.96 12.61
C ALA A 744 24.70 11.39 13.09
N ASP A 745 25.83 11.71 13.73
CA ASP A 745 26.02 13.06 14.29
C ASP A 745 26.61 14.09 13.31
N ILE A 746 26.92 13.73 12.04
CA ILE A 746 27.70 14.62 11.17
C ILE A 746 27.23 14.56 9.70
N ALA A 747 26.09 15.18 9.40
CA ALA A 747 25.78 15.55 8.01
C ALA A 747 25.04 16.90 7.89
N ILE A 748 24.26 17.30 8.90
CA ILE A 748 23.46 18.54 8.82
C ILE A 748 23.92 19.59 9.87
N GLY A 749 24.60 19.17 10.94
CA GLY A 749 25.01 20.05 12.05
C GLY A 749 26.16 21.03 11.77
N LYS A 750 26.75 21.05 10.57
CA LYS A 750 27.91 21.92 10.23
C LYS A 750 27.78 22.78 8.97
N GLY A 751 26.62 22.82 8.30
CA GLY A 751 26.36 23.78 7.21
C GLY A 751 27.33 23.68 6.01
N VAL A 752 27.70 22.47 5.59
CA VAL A 752 28.69 22.22 4.51
C VAL A 752 28.04 22.05 3.12
N LEU A 753 26.71 22.17 2.99
CA LEU A 753 26.01 22.03 1.71
C LEU A 753 25.54 23.39 1.21
N ASP A 754 26.15 23.83 0.10
CA ASP A 754 25.77 25.03 -0.64
C ASP A 754 24.50 24.76 -1.46
N ALA A 755 23.56 25.71 -1.45
CA ALA A 755 22.23 25.57 -2.04
C ALA A 755 22.22 25.43 -3.58
N GLU A 756 23.38 25.55 -4.22
CA GLU A 756 23.52 25.53 -5.69
C GLU A 756 24.20 24.27 -6.25
N SER A 757 24.52 23.25 -5.43
CA SER A 757 25.06 22.00 -5.98
C SER A 757 23.99 21.29 -6.83
N ARG A 758 24.24 21.23 -8.14
CA ARG A 758 23.36 20.68 -9.19
C ARG A 758 23.21 19.14 -9.14
N LEU A 759 23.48 18.52 -7.99
CA LEU A 759 23.08 17.16 -7.65
C LEU A 759 21.66 17.19 -7.07
N GLY A 760 20.71 17.56 -7.94
CA GLY A 760 19.28 17.35 -7.73
C GLY A 760 18.98 15.86 -7.66
N LEU A 761 19.23 15.26 -6.50
CA LEU A 761 18.67 13.99 -6.08
C LEU A 761 17.15 14.12 -5.97
N LEU A 762 16.50 13.76 -7.08
CA LEU A 762 15.51 12.69 -7.11
C LEU A 762 14.32 12.87 -6.15
N GLY A 763 13.25 13.50 -6.65
CA GLY A 763 11.84 13.09 -6.51
C GLY A 763 11.21 12.65 -5.17
N SER A 764 11.88 12.71 -4.02
CA SER A 764 11.38 12.17 -2.76
C SER A 764 11.06 13.31 -1.77
N SER A 765 9.86 13.29 -1.19
CA SER A 765 9.52 14.15 -0.05
C SER A 765 10.46 13.89 1.14
N ALA A 766 10.59 14.86 2.05
CA ALA A 766 11.32 14.68 3.32
C ALA A 766 10.86 13.44 4.12
N PHE A 767 9.63 12.99 3.89
CA PHE A 767 9.04 11.80 4.49
C PHE A 767 9.65 10.48 3.98
N ALA A 768 9.84 10.34 2.66
CA ALA A 768 10.48 9.14 2.09
C ALA A 768 11.96 8.99 2.52
N ARG A 769 12.62 10.12 2.84
CA ARG A 769 13.96 10.11 3.45
C ARG A 769 13.90 9.61 4.90
N PHE A 770 12.89 9.99 5.67
CA PHE A 770 12.70 9.58 7.06
C PHE A 770 12.36 8.09 7.22
N THR A 771 11.46 7.57 6.39
CA THR A 771 11.05 6.15 6.38
C THR A 771 12.11 5.22 5.81
N GLY A 772 12.87 5.66 4.80
CA GLY A 772 14.06 4.97 4.31
C GLY A 772 15.13 4.81 5.40
N VAL A 773 15.35 5.85 6.21
CA VAL A 773 16.27 5.82 7.37
C VAL A 773 15.79 4.88 8.47
N LEU A 774 14.48 4.79 8.72
CA LEU A 774 13.92 3.84 9.70
C LEU A 774 14.03 2.38 9.24
N GLY A 775 13.79 2.11 7.95
CA GLY A 775 14.05 0.81 7.36
C GLY A 775 15.53 0.41 7.47
N ALA A 776 16.43 1.35 7.18
CA ALA A 776 17.88 1.16 7.31
C ALA A 776 18.32 0.77 8.73
N ALA A 777 17.74 1.40 9.75
CA ALA A 777 18.09 1.16 11.14
C ALA A 777 17.68 -0.25 11.62
N VAL A 778 16.53 -0.74 11.17
CA VAL A 778 16.05 -2.10 11.45
C VAL A 778 16.90 -3.14 10.72
N ASP A 779 17.23 -2.88 9.45
CA ASP A 779 18.08 -3.76 8.63
C ASP A 779 19.54 -3.81 9.15
N ALA A 780 20.06 -2.72 9.72
CA ALA A 780 21.40 -2.66 10.31
C ALA A 780 21.49 -3.42 11.64
N TYR A 781 20.43 -3.41 12.46
CA TYR A 781 20.41 -4.15 13.72
C TYR A 781 20.22 -5.66 13.51
N THR A 782 19.35 -6.08 12.58
CA THR A 782 19.20 -7.52 12.23
C THR A 782 20.54 -8.12 11.80
N ALA A 783 21.35 -7.35 11.05
CA ALA A 783 22.72 -7.71 10.71
C ALA A 783 23.66 -7.80 11.94
N TYR A 784 23.54 -6.89 12.92
CA TYR A 784 24.35 -6.88 14.15
C TYR A 784 23.98 -8.02 15.14
N ASP A 785 22.70 -8.30 15.35
CA ASP A 785 22.23 -9.35 16.27
C ASP A 785 22.60 -10.75 15.74
N ALA A 786 22.45 -10.99 14.44
CA ALA A 786 22.87 -12.22 13.78
C ALA A 786 24.38 -12.48 13.92
N PHE A 787 25.19 -11.42 13.86
CA PHE A 787 26.63 -11.44 14.06
C PHE A 787 27.03 -11.78 15.51
N SER A 788 26.34 -11.18 16.50
CA SER A 788 26.64 -11.38 17.93
C SER A 788 26.35 -12.79 18.46
N LYS A 789 25.47 -13.55 17.78
CA LYS A 789 24.99 -14.89 18.21
C LYS A 789 25.74 -16.06 17.57
N GLY A 790 26.76 -15.82 16.74
CA GLY A 790 27.61 -16.87 16.18
C GLY A 790 26.89 -17.88 15.28
N ASP A 791 25.72 -17.54 14.72
CA ASP A 791 25.07 -18.35 13.71
C ASP A 791 25.88 -18.26 12.41
N ALA A 792 26.73 -19.23 12.11
CA ALA A 792 27.67 -19.16 10.98
C ALA A 792 27.01 -19.01 9.59
N VAL A 793 25.69 -19.18 9.45
CA VAL A 793 24.99 -19.04 8.15
C VAL A 793 24.13 -17.77 8.10
N SER A 794 23.46 -17.39 9.19
CA SER A 794 22.78 -16.09 9.28
C SER A 794 23.78 -14.96 9.54
N GLY A 795 24.72 -15.21 10.44
CA GLY A 795 25.99 -14.51 10.55
C GLY A 795 26.77 -14.62 9.25
N GLY A 796 26.88 -15.77 8.58
CA GLY A 796 27.57 -15.93 7.28
C GLY A 796 27.05 -15.06 6.13
N LEU A 797 25.74 -14.80 6.08
CA LEU A 797 25.12 -13.83 5.16
C LEU A 797 25.65 -12.40 5.36
N PHE A 798 26.20 -12.13 6.55
CA PHE A 798 26.75 -10.85 6.99
C PHE A 798 28.23 -10.91 7.42
N ALA A 799 28.87 -12.09 7.44
CA ALA A 799 30.12 -12.38 8.17
C ALA A 799 31.31 -12.75 7.28
N ALA A 800 31.21 -12.60 5.95
CA ALA A 800 32.44 -12.50 5.18
C ALA A 800 33.08 -11.12 5.45
N GLN A 801 33.91 -11.03 6.49
CA GLN A 801 34.93 -9.99 6.69
C GLN A 801 34.38 -8.55 6.64
N GLY A 802 33.49 -8.16 7.55
CA GLY A 802 33.01 -6.77 7.68
C GLY A 802 32.17 -6.21 6.53
N ALA A 803 32.08 -6.89 5.38
CA ALA A 803 31.38 -6.45 4.19
C ALA A 803 29.84 -6.46 4.35
N GLY A 804 29.28 -7.35 5.17
CA GLY A 804 27.83 -7.47 5.37
C GLY A 804 27.19 -6.24 6.03
N MET A 805 27.88 -5.61 6.98
CA MET A 805 27.43 -4.36 7.61
C MET A 805 27.44 -3.19 6.61
N LEU A 806 28.47 -3.11 5.77
CA LEU A 806 28.56 -2.07 4.73
C LEU A 806 27.50 -2.30 3.65
N ALA A 807 27.26 -3.55 3.24
CA ALA A 807 26.24 -3.90 2.25
C ALA A 807 24.80 -3.58 2.70
N ALA A 808 24.50 -3.74 4.00
CA ALA A 808 23.20 -3.39 4.58
C ALA A 808 22.86 -1.89 4.47
N THR A 809 23.88 -1.00 4.47
CA THR A 809 23.66 0.45 4.29
C THR A 809 23.07 0.81 2.92
N PHE A 810 23.33 0.00 1.89
CA PHE A 810 22.81 0.22 0.53
C PHE A 810 21.40 -0.34 0.34
N ALA A 811 21.05 -1.44 1.01
CA ALA A 811 19.77 -2.11 0.85
C ALA A 811 18.55 -1.25 1.27
N ALA A 812 18.78 -0.16 2.01
CA ALA A 812 17.76 0.71 2.59
C ALA A 812 17.08 1.71 1.64
N GLY A 813 17.20 1.56 0.31
CA GLY A 813 16.33 2.26 -0.65
C GLY A 813 16.97 3.40 -1.45
N GLY A 814 18.29 3.43 -1.62
CA GLY A 814 18.95 4.32 -2.60
C GLY A 814 18.95 3.77 -4.04
N PRO A 815 19.36 4.56 -5.05
CA PRO A 815 19.45 4.13 -6.45
C PRO A 815 20.41 2.93 -6.68
N VAL A 816 21.28 2.64 -5.71
CA VAL A 816 22.22 1.51 -5.69
C VAL A 816 21.82 0.35 -4.78
N GLY A 817 20.59 0.33 -4.24
CA GLY A 817 20.19 -0.68 -3.25
C GLY A 817 20.16 -2.12 -3.75
N TRP A 818 20.04 -2.30 -5.07
CA TRP A 818 20.18 -3.61 -5.70
C TRP A 818 21.62 -4.14 -5.55
N ILE A 819 22.64 -3.30 -5.71
CA ILE A 819 24.05 -3.67 -5.51
C ILE A 819 24.30 -4.14 -4.08
N GLY A 820 23.74 -3.46 -3.07
CA GLY A 820 23.82 -3.88 -1.67
C GLY A 820 23.31 -5.30 -1.44
N LEU A 821 22.15 -5.62 -2.00
CA LEU A 821 21.58 -6.97 -1.94
C LEU A 821 22.46 -7.98 -2.68
N GLY A 822 23.02 -7.60 -3.82
CA GLY A 822 23.93 -8.44 -4.60
C GLY A 822 25.24 -8.74 -3.90
N VAL A 823 25.81 -7.78 -3.18
CA VAL A 823 27.01 -7.98 -2.36
C VAL A 823 26.74 -8.86 -1.16
N MET A 824 25.56 -8.76 -0.53
CA MET A 824 25.15 -9.73 0.51
C MET A 824 25.00 -11.14 -0.06
N VAL A 825 24.42 -11.28 -1.26
CA VAL A 825 24.32 -12.58 -1.97
C VAL A 825 25.71 -13.11 -2.29
N ALA A 826 26.64 -12.26 -2.74
CA ALA A 826 28.03 -12.63 -3.03
C ALA A 826 28.80 -13.04 -1.77
N ALA A 827 28.61 -12.34 -0.65
CA ALA A 827 29.19 -12.70 0.65
C ALA A 827 28.66 -14.04 1.15
N ALA A 828 27.35 -14.26 1.05
CA ALA A 828 26.72 -15.53 1.34
C ALA A 828 27.28 -16.64 0.45
N ALA A 829 27.42 -16.40 -0.85
CA ALA A 829 27.98 -17.29 -1.85
C ALA A 829 29.50 -17.55 -1.66
N GLY A 830 30.25 -16.61 -1.05
CA GLY A 830 31.66 -16.80 -0.71
C GLY A 830 31.88 -18.02 0.19
N LEU A 831 30.95 -18.32 1.10
CA LEU A 831 30.94 -19.55 1.90
C LEU A 831 30.66 -20.83 1.09
N TRP A 832 30.06 -20.71 -0.10
CA TRP A 832 29.64 -21.82 -0.95
C TRP A 832 30.73 -22.25 -1.92
N PHE A 833 31.52 -21.28 -2.37
CA PHE A 833 32.41 -21.41 -3.51
C PHE A 833 33.90 -21.30 -3.12
N TRP A 834 34.19 -21.27 -1.81
CA TRP A 834 35.54 -21.16 -1.23
C TRP A 834 36.54 -22.22 -1.75
N ASN A 835 36.05 -23.31 -2.36
CA ASN A 835 36.90 -24.36 -2.91
C ASN A 835 37.31 -24.16 -4.38
N GLU A 836 36.67 -23.28 -5.15
CA GLU A 836 36.84 -23.35 -6.61
C GLU A 836 37.81 -22.32 -7.20
N HIS A 837 37.88 -21.06 -6.75
CA HIS A 837 38.72 -20.05 -7.44
C HIS A 837 39.43 -19.07 -6.48
N LYS A 838 40.72 -19.32 -6.19
CA LYS A 838 41.64 -18.25 -5.79
C LYS A 838 42.06 -17.50 -7.04
N ALA A 839 41.35 -16.43 -7.38
CA ALA A 839 41.79 -15.51 -8.43
C ALA A 839 42.94 -14.66 -7.87
N HIS A 840 44.17 -15.04 -8.20
CA HIS A 840 45.37 -14.30 -7.86
C HIS A 840 45.42 -12.96 -8.63
N SER A 841 45.74 -11.85 -7.95
CA SER A 841 46.02 -10.49 -8.48
C SER A 841 44.93 -9.76 -9.30
N THR A 842 43.72 -10.33 -9.49
CA THR A 842 42.70 -9.78 -10.42
C THR A 842 42.20 -8.36 -10.12
N HIS A 843 42.47 -7.82 -8.92
CA HIS A 843 42.02 -6.47 -8.55
C HIS A 843 43.16 -5.49 -8.25
N GLU A 844 44.39 -5.75 -8.73
CA GLU A 844 45.44 -4.70 -8.72
C GLU A 844 45.08 -3.62 -9.76
N THR A 845 45.59 -2.41 -9.58
CA THR A 845 45.29 -1.21 -10.41
C THR A 845 45.45 -1.46 -11.91
N GLN A 846 46.44 -2.28 -12.28
CA GLN A 846 46.75 -2.63 -13.67
C GLN A 846 45.76 -3.62 -14.30
N TRP A 847 45.03 -4.39 -13.48
CA TRP A 847 44.09 -5.43 -13.92
C TRP A 847 42.63 -5.03 -13.75
N ASP A 848 42.30 -4.17 -12.78
CA ASP A 848 40.93 -3.68 -12.56
C ASP A 848 40.60 -2.40 -13.34
N GLY A 849 41.58 -1.79 -14.02
CA GLY A 849 41.42 -0.55 -14.78
C GLY A 849 41.46 0.72 -13.93
N GLY A 850 42.03 0.65 -12.72
CA GLY A 850 42.14 1.77 -11.77
C GLY A 850 40.98 1.88 -10.79
N ARG A 851 40.07 0.89 -10.74
CA ARG A 851 38.84 0.98 -9.95
C ARG A 851 39.09 0.97 -8.45
N SER A 852 40.06 0.20 -7.97
CA SER A 852 40.48 0.19 -6.56
C SER A 852 41.02 1.54 -6.11
N ARG A 853 41.80 2.20 -6.98
CA ARG A 853 42.30 3.56 -6.76
C ARG A 853 41.16 4.57 -6.73
N ASP A 854 40.26 4.49 -7.71
CA ASP A 854 39.11 5.40 -7.80
C ASP A 854 38.19 5.24 -6.57
N PHE A 855 38.01 4.01 -6.07
CA PHE A 855 37.33 3.74 -4.81
C PHE A 855 38.05 4.46 -3.66
N LEU A 856 39.34 4.21 -3.45
CA LEU A 856 40.12 4.86 -2.38
C LEU A 856 40.11 6.40 -2.45
N ALA A 857 39.99 6.98 -3.65
CA ALA A 857 39.85 8.43 -3.81
C ALA A 857 38.59 8.98 -3.10
N HIS A 858 37.49 8.21 -3.05
CA HIS A 858 36.29 8.59 -2.29
C HIS A 858 36.52 8.61 -0.78
N ALA A 859 37.51 7.89 -0.26
CA ALA A 859 37.92 7.96 1.15
C ALA A 859 38.78 9.19 1.47
N GLY A 860 39.08 10.04 0.48
CA GLY A 860 39.97 11.20 0.63
C GLY A 860 41.46 10.88 0.46
N ILE A 861 41.80 9.66 0.03
CA ILE A 861 43.20 9.26 -0.22
C ILE A 861 43.63 9.79 -1.60
N GLN A 862 44.76 10.50 -1.65
CA GLN A 862 45.28 11.11 -2.87
C GLN A 862 45.81 10.07 -3.85
N ALA A 863 45.76 10.38 -5.15
CA ALA A 863 46.07 9.44 -6.23
C ALA A 863 47.39 8.64 -6.04
N PRO A 864 48.55 9.24 -5.66
CA PRO A 864 49.79 8.48 -5.47
C PRO A 864 49.71 7.45 -4.33
N ALA A 865 49.00 7.81 -3.25
CA ALA A 865 48.80 6.92 -2.11
C ALA A 865 47.75 5.84 -2.43
N ALA A 866 46.68 6.21 -3.15
CA ALA A 866 45.66 5.27 -3.60
C ALA A 866 46.23 4.25 -4.59
N ASP A 867 47.09 4.66 -5.53
CA ASP A 867 47.83 3.78 -6.43
C ASP A 867 48.64 2.76 -5.63
N THR A 868 49.44 3.23 -4.67
CA THR A 868 50.29 2.38 -3.83
C THR A 868 49.47 1.40 -2.98
N LEU A 869 48.36 1.84 -2.39
CA LEU A 869 47.52 1.00 -1.51
C LEU A 869 46.58 0.06 -2.28
N SER A 870 46.34 0.31 -3.56
CA SER A 870 45.57 -0.59 -4.42
C SER A 870 46.36 -1.83 -4.87
N ASP A 871 47.67 -1.86 -4.61
CA ASP A 871 48.54 -3.01 -4.88
C ASP A 871 48.36 -4.13 -3.85
N GLN A 872 48.22 -5.36 -4.34
CA GLN A 872 47.88 -6.53 -3.55
C GLN A 872 49.09 -7.40 -3.26
N SER A 873 48.98 -8.23 -2.23
CA SER A 873 49.95 -9.29 -2.03
C SER A 873 49.87 -10.34 -3.14
N SER A 874 50.89 -11.19 -3.26
CA SER A 874 50.91 -12.34 -4.18
C SER A 874 49.72 -13.29 -4.02
N ASP A 875 49.10 -13.30 -2.84
CA ASP A 875 47.96 -14.16 -2.50
C ASP A 875 46.62 -13.43 -2.73
N GLY A 876 46.64 -12.20 -3.25
CA GLY A 876 45.47 -11.40 -3.61
C GLY A 876 44.85 -10.62 -2.44
N HIS A 877 45.62 -10.36 -1.38
CA HIS A 877 45.11 -9.66 -0.19
C HIS A 877 45.43 -8.16 -0.24
N SER A 878 44.41 -7.34 0.05
CA SER A 878 44.57 -5.89 0.26
C SER A 878 45.14 -5.59 1.65
N VAL A 879 46.00 -4.56 1.74
CA VAL A 879 46.51 -4.04 3.03
C VAL A 879 45.57 -3.03 3.67
N VAL A 880 44.61 -2.50 2.92
CA VAL A 880 43.71 -1.43 3.37
C VAL A 880 42.85 -1.85 4.56
N PRO A 881 42.28 -3.07 4.63
CA PRO A 881 41.56 -3.53 5.82
C PRO A 881 42.43 -3.53 7.09
N LEU A 882 43.73 -3.85 6.98
CA LEU A 882 44.65 -3.83 8.11
C LEU A 882 44.94 -2.41 8.59
N LEU A 883 45.10 -1.46 7.66
CA LEU A 883 45.27 -0.05 7.99
C LEU A 883 44.01 0.53 8.64
N ALA A 884 42.83 0.18 8.13
CA ALA A 884 41.55 0.57 8.71
C ALA A 884 41.38 -0.01 10.13
N ARG A 885 41.76 -1.28 10.32
CA ARG A 885 41.75 -1.93 11.63
C ARG A 885 42.72 -1.29 12.60
N TYR A 886 43.94 -0.97 12.17
CA TYR A 886 44.90 -0.21 12.98
C TYR A 886 44.30 1.11 13.45
N ALA A 887 43.66 1.86 12.56
CA ALA A 887 43.00 3.12 12.94
C ALA A 887 41.90 2.93 13.99
N GLN A 888 41.10 1.87 13.88
CA GLN A 888 40.11 1.52 14.90
C GLN A 888 40.74 1.19 16.25
N THR A 889 41.88 0.49 16.27
CA THR A 889 42.60 0.20 17.52
C THR A 889 43.16 1.46 18.19
N GLN A 890 43.42 2.52 17.41
CA GLN A 890 43.79 3.85 17.92
C GLN A 890 42.57 4.70 18.33
N GLY A 891 41.36 4.13 18.28
CA GLY A 891 40.13 4.79 18.70
C GLY A 891 39.47 5.67 17.63
N LEU A 892 39.93 5.63 16.38
CA LEU A 892 39.26 6.33 15.28
C LEU A 892 38.04 5.54 14.80
N ASP A 893 36.90 6.24 14.66
CA ASP A 893 35.73 5.73 13.95
C ASP A 893 35.71 6.25 12.52
N LEU A 894 36.18 5.42 11.58
CA LEU A 894 36.29 5.75 10.16
C LEU A 894 34.94 5.96 9.46
N ARG A 895 33.82 5.61 10.11
CA ARG A 895 32.48 5.90 9.57
C ARG A 895 32.05 7.34 9.79
N THR A 896 32.75 8.05 10.67
CA THR A 896 32.53 9.48 10.92
C THR A 896 33.41 10.32 9.99
N GLN A 897 32.93 11.50 9.60
CA GLN A 897 33.72 12.42 8.77
C GLN A 897 35.06 12.79 9.43
N ALA A 898 35.08 12.95 10.76
CA ALA A 898 36.29 13.30 11.49
C ALA A 898 37.32 12.15 11.52
N GLY A 899 36.87 10.92 11.79
CA GLY A 899 37.74 9.75 11.78
C GLY A 899 38.26 9.40 10.39
N ASN A 900 37.40 9.44 9.36
CA ASN A 900 37.82 9.26 7.97
C ASN A 900 38.85 10.31 7.54
N ALA A 901 38.61 11.61 7.81
CA ALA A 901 39.53 12.67 7.43
C ALA A 901 40.91 12.55 8.12
N ALA A 902 40.93 12.21 9.42
CA ALA A 902 42.17 12.00 10.15
C ALA A 902 42.99 10.81 9.59
N PHE A 903 42.30 9.72 9.22
CA PHE A 903 42.92 8.58 8.57
C PHE A 903 43.48 8.91 7.18
N ALA A 904 42.69 9.58 6.34
CA ALA A 904 43.12 10.01 5.01
C ALA A 904 44.32 10.97 5.09
N ASP A 905 44.30 11.94 6.00
CA ASP A 905 45.41 12.87 6.24
C ASP A 905 46.69 12.16 6.68
N TRP A 906 46.58 11.12 7.51
CA TRP A 906 47.74 10.32 7.94
C TRP A 906 48.37 9.57 6.78
N ILE A 907 47.56 8.91 5.94
CA ILE A 907 48.03 8.24 4.73
C ILE A 907 48.66 9.23 3.75
N ASN A 908 48.00 10.35 3.48
CA ASN A 908 48.44 11.35 2.49
C ASN A 908 49.73 12.09 2.89
N LYS A 909 50.11 12.10 4.18
CA LYS A 909 51.36 12.70 4.66
C LYS A 909 52.58 11.80 4.49
N MET A 910 52.39 10.51 4.24
CA MET A 910 53.50 9.58 3.98
C MET A 910 54.06 9.83 2.58
N ASP A 911 55.39 9.89 2.46
CA ASP A 911 55.99 9.91 1.14
C ASP A 911 55.87 8.54 0.44
N ALA A 912 56.13 8.51 -0.87
CA ALA A 912 55.97 7.29 -1.67
C ALA A 912 56.87 6.13 -1.21
N ALA A 913 58.06 6.42 -0.67
CA ALA A 913 58.97 5.40 -0.18
C ALA A 913 58.51 4.82 1.16
N GLN A 914 58.02 5.68 2.06
CA GLN A 914 57.44 5.27 3.35
C GLN A 914 56.21 4.40 3.15
N LEU A 915 55.26 4.86 2.33
CA LEU A 915 54.02 4.13 2.07
C LEU A 915 54.28 2.82 1.32
N GLY A 916 55.21 2.83 0.35
CA GLY A 916 55.61 1.62 -0.37
C GLY A 916 56.19 0.56 0.57
N GLN A 917 57.13 0.94 1.44
CA GLN A 917 57.71 0.01 2.42
C GLN A 917 56.71 -0.46 3.48
N LEU A 918 55.79 0.40 3.91
CA LEU A 918 54.72 0.02 4.83
C LEU A 918 53.79 -1.01 4.18
N LYS A 919 53.36 -0.76 2.94
CA LYS A 919 52.52 -1.66 2.15
C LYS A 919 53.20 -3.02 1.95
N ASP A 920 54.47 -3.05 1.51
CA ASP A 920 55.22 -4.31 1.30
C ASP A 920 55.32 -5.14 2.60
N ARG A 921 55.54 -4.48 3.74
CA ARG A 921 55.57 -5.16 5.05
C ARG A 921 54.19 -5.68 5.46
N LEU A 922 53.14 -4.92 5.16
CA LEU A 922 51.77 -5.32 5.45
C LEU A 922 51.26 -6.43 4.53
N HIS A 923 51.79 -6.60 3.30
CA HIS A 923 51.48 -7.76 2.47
C HIS A 923 51.81 -9.08 3.18
N ALA A 924 52.95 -9.16 3.86
CA ALA A 924 53.33 -10.33 4.65
C ALA A 924 52.41 -10.55 5.87
N THR A 925 51.85 -9.49 6.45
CA THR A 925 50.81 -9.59 7.48
C THR A 925 49.49 -10.06 6.89
N ALA A 926 49.05 -9.47 5.78
CA ALA A 926 47.81 -9.82 5.10
C ALA A 926 47.79 -11.30 4.68
N ASN A 927 48.88 -11.82 4.10
CA ASN A 927 49.00 -13.24 3.77
C ASN A 927 48.92 -14.14 5.00
N ARG A 928 49.62 -13.77 6.08
CA ARG A 928 49.61 -14.55 7.32
C ARG A 928 48.25 -14.58 8.00
N LEU A 929 47.46 -13.52 7.82
CA LEU A 929 46.10 -13.41 8.32
C LEU A 929 45.04 -13.90 7.31
N GLU A 930 45.46 -14.35 6.11
CA GLU A 930 44.56 -14.75 5.03
C GLU A 930 43.57 -13.63 4.62
N GLY A 931 44.02 -12.37 4.71
CA GLY A 931 43.22 -11.18 4.46
C GLY A 931 42.22 -10.82 5.58
N ASP A 932 42.13 -11.62 6.63
CA ASP A 932 41.22 -11.37 7.75
C ASP A 932 41.82 -10.38 8.76
N ALA A 933 41.48 -9.11 8.58
CA ALA A 933 41.94 -8.03 9.44
C ALA A 933 41.38 -8.11 10.87
N ASP A 934 40.31 -8.85 11.15
CA ASP A 934 39.78 -8.97 12.53
C ASP A 934 40.73 -9.74 13.45
N ARG A 935 41.59 -10.58 12.86
CA ARG A 935 42.69 -11.26 13.55
C ARG A 935 43.84 -10.32 13.91
N PHE A 936 43.83 -9.08 13.43
CA PHE A 936 44.76 -8.02 13.83
C PHE A 936 44.23 -7.31 15.08
N GLY A 937 44.87 -7.61 16.21
CA GLY A 937 44.48 -7.12 17.54
C GLY A 937 45.20 -5.84 17.96
N ALA A 938 44.73 -5.21 19.03
CA ALA A 938 45.45 -4.12 19.67
C ALA A 938 46.81 -4.59 20.23
N THR A 939 46.87 -5.81 20.75
CA THR A 939 48.07 -6.43 21.32
C THR A 939 48.23 -7.89 20.87
N ALA A 940 49.46 -8.41 20.94
CA ALA A 940 49.80 -9.81 20.76
C ALA A 940 50.78 -10.28 21.84
N THR A 941 50.87 -11.60 22.04
CA THR A 941 51.67 -12.21 23.12
C THR A 941 53.17 -11.97 22.99
N ASP A 942 53.66 -11.70 21.78
CA ASP A 942 55.07 -11.49 21.46
C ASP A 942 55.46 -10.03 21.24
N ASP A 943 54.56 -9.07 21.52
CA ASP A 943 54.75 -7.63 21.29
C ASP A 943 56.08 -7.11 21.85
N ALA A 944 56.43 -7.47 23.08
CA ALA A 944 57.66 -7.03 23.73
C ALA A 944 58.92 -7.49 22.96
N SER A 945 58.90 -8.70 22.41
CA SER A 945 60.02 -9.33 21.70
C SER A 945 60.04 -9.06 20.19
N TYR A 946 58.98 -8.46 19.65
CA TYR A 946 58.88 -8.16 18.22
C TYR A 946 59.94 -7.13 17.79
N GLN A 947 60.64 -7.46 16.71
CA GLN A 947 61.60 -6.59 16.02
C GLN A 947 61.12 -6.36 14.59
N PRO A 948 61.06 -5.10 14.11
CA PRO A 948 60.51 -4.77 12.80
C PRO A 948 61.42 -5.20 11.64
N SER A 949 62.69 -5.52 11.92
CA SER A 949 63.63 -6.14 10.98
C SER A 949 64.61 -7.04 11.72
N LYS A 950 65.00 -8.18 11.14
CA LYS A 950 66.01 -9.09 11.69
C LYS A 950 67.09 -9.38 10.66
N GLU A 951 68.37 -9.23 11.03
CA GLU A 951 69.47 -9.74 10.21
C GLU A 951 69.54 -11.26 10.32
N VAL A 952 69.40 -11.94 9.19
CA VAL A 952 69.51 -13.40 9.08
C VAL A 952 70.69 -13.73 8.19
N TYR A 953 71.56 -14.61 8.68
CA TYR A 953 72.67 -15.15 7.90
C TYR A 953 72.18 -16.37 7.14
N ARG A 954 72.12 -16.27 5.81
CA ARG A 954 71.79 -17.40 4.93
C ARG A 954 73.05 -17.97 4.33
N VAL A 955 73.15 -19.30 4.31
CA VAL A 955 74.27 -20.02 3.70
C VAL A 955 73.81 -20.54 2.34
N GLY A 956 74.29 -19.91 1.27
CA GLY A 956 74.08 -20.36 -0.11
C GLY A 956 75.39 -20.82 -0.72
N GLY A 957 75.60 -22.13 -0.85
CA GLY A 957 76.87 -22.68 -1.34
C GLY A 957 78.03 -22.45 -0.36
N ARG A 958 79.18 -21.93 -0.86
CA ARG A 958 80.41 -21.73 -0.05
C ARG A 958 80.53 -20.34 0.59
N ALA A 959 79.52 -19.49 0.53
CA ALA A 959 79.54 -18.17 1.15
C ALA A 959 78.29 -17.91 2.00
N ALA A 960 78.50 -17.32 3.18
CA ALA A 960 77.43 -16.77 4.00
C ALA A 960 77.17 -15.32 3.55
N TYR A 961 75.92 -14.98 3.28
CA TYR A 961 75.50 -13.61 3.02
C TYR A 961 74.42 -13.19 4.02
N LYS A 962 74.44 -11.89 4.35
CA LYS A 962 73.46 -11.28 5.24
C LYS A 962 72.21 -10.91 4.44
N THR A 963 71.06 -11.32 4.93
CA THR A 963 69.76 -10.85 4.44
C THR A 963 68.99 -10.21 5.59
N VAL A 964 68.24 -9.15 5.31
CA VAL A 964 67.31 -8.57 6.28
C VAL A 964 65.94 -9.19 6.03
N GLU A 965 65.35 -9.77 7.07
CA GLU A 965 63.97 -10.26 7.05
C GLU A 965 63.06 -9.28 7.80
N TYR A 966 61.83 -9.10 7.30
CA TYR A 966 60.80 -8.24 7.90
C TYR A 966 59.66 -9.11 8.42
N PRO A 967 59.60 -9.42 9.73
CA PRO A 967 58.55 -10.25 10.30
C PRO A 967 57.18 -9.58 10.22
N SER A 968 56.12 -10.35 9.95
CA SER A 968 54.73 -9.85 9.93
C SER A 968 54.33 -9.24 11.29
N ALA A 969 53.86 -7.99 11.28
CA ALA A 969 53.27 -7.37 12.47
C ALA A 969 51.82 -7.85 12.62
N LEU A 970 51.48 -8.48 13.76
CA LEU A 970 50.15 -9.07 14.02
C LEU A 970 49.29 -8.25 15.00
N SER A 971 49.82 -7.16 15.53
CA SER A 971 49.13 -6.27 16.45
C SER A 971 49.45 -4.80 16.17
N ALA A 972 48.61 -3.90 16.69
CA ALA A 972 48.84 -2.45 16.62
C ALA A 972 50.18 -2.05 17.24
N VAL A 973 50.55 -2.62 18.39
CA VAL A 973 51.84 -2.39 19.06
C VAL A 973 53.03 -2.81 18.18
N GLN A 974 52.91 -3.92 17.46
CA GLN A 974 53.96 -4.36 16.53
C GLN A 974 54.06 -3.45 15.31
N LEU A 975 52.91 -3.02 14.78
CA LEU A 975 52.85 -2.10 13.65
C LEU A 975 53.44 -0.73 14.00
N GLU A 976 53.24 -0.21 15.20
CA GLU A 976 53.87 1.03 15.68
C GLU A 976 55.40 0.95 15.66
N LYS A 977 55.99 -0.20 16.02
CA LYS A 977 57.44 -0.42 15.89
C LYS A 977 57.90 -0.40 14.43
N VAL A 978 57.08 -0.90 13.50
CA VAL A 978 57.35 -0.81 12.07
C VAL A 978 57.28 0.65 11.61
N LEU A 979 56.23 1.38 11.96
CA LEU A 979 56.06 2.80 11.63
C LEU A 979 57.23 3.65 12.14
N GLN A 980 57.65 3.42 13.39
CA GLN A 980 58.81 4.09 13.98
C GLN A 980 60.10 3.83 13.18
N GLN A 981 60.31 2.60 12.70
CA GLN A 981 61.48 2.27 11.87
C GLN A 981 61.43 2.97 10.50
N LEU A 982 60.24 3.14 9.93
CA LEU A 982 60.02 3.82 8.65
C LEU A 982 60.03 5.36 8.77
N GLY A 983 60.15 5.90 9.98
CA GLY A 983 60.05 7.34 10.23
C GLY A 983 58.65 7.90 10.01
N VAL A 984 57.62 7.05 10.12
CA VAL A 984 56.22 7.42 9.97
C VAL A 984 55.63 7.66 11.36
N PRO A 985 54.99 8.81 11.64
CA PRO A 985 54.32 9.02 12.91
C PRO A 985 53.17 8.03 13.10
N ALA A 986 53.00 7.52 14.32
CA ALA A 986 51.80 6.76 14.68
C ALA A 986 50.54 7.63 14.53
N LEU A 987 49.42 6.98 14.22
CA LEU A 987 48.12 7.63 13.94
C LEU A 987 47.50 8.26 15.19
#